data_AF-A0AA39CV46-F1
#
_entry.id   AF-A0AA39CV46-F1
#
_cell.length_a   1.000
_cell.length_b   1.000
_cell.length_c   1.000
_cell.angle_alpha   90.00
_cell.angle_beta   90.00
_cell.angle_gamma   90.00
#
_symmetry.space_group_name_H-M   'P 1'
#
loop_
_entity.id
_entity.type
_entity.pdbx_description
1 polymer ?
#
loop_
_entity_poly.entity_id
_entity_poly.type
_entity_poly.pdbx_seq_one_letter_code
_entity_poly.pdbx_strand_id
1 'polypeptide(L)'
;MCFGFLGIQFGFALQNANASRIFETLGADMEAVPGLWIAAPLTGLLVQPVIGYLSDRTWTRWGRRRPFFMIGAVLTTLALLVMPNSPTLWIAAGTLWVLDASINVSMEPFRAFVGDQLAPRQRPAGYAMQSFFIGVGAIVASFLPFILAHFGVANTAAAGEVPDTVRYAFYFGAVVLLAAITWTVVSTREYSPDELASFDDAEPPAHHAGTAVTGPAPCAQVALWLGLGVLLAALIAWRQGDKMLYVLAGLCAGYGALLAAARVLPGTHMLAAIVGDLRAMPITMRRLAWVQFFSWFALFAMWIFTTRAVAGMHFGSTDVESEAYNEGANWVGVLFGAYNGFAALAALLIPPMVRAIGLRWSHLVNLWLGGVGLISMMFIDDPQWLLLSMVGVGFAWASILSLPYALLSDSVPAAKMGVYMGIFNFFIVIPQLVAASALGFALRAWLGGQPMHSADCRSVRVAGSVPSGGGVMRGALSVAVSLVLFAGHAAAAPRPVYVGTTEPFASDAVYFVVTDRFVNGDPSNDHRDQGGKHRTFDIPVPCPDKVDGNIGYLGGDFRGVLDNAGYIRNLGFGAVWITPIVDNPDEAFTGSKPISCTSTLTDRGKTGYHGYWGINFYKLDEHLPSRDLDFAGLTKGLHGAGLKVVLDIVGNHGSPAWTMPKRQPQFGQIFDKDGTLIADHQNLPPQKLDPKHTPLHAFYNNIGPVDSKDGSIFDGNLAELSDFNQDNPAVMDYLVGAYLQWTAQGVDALRIDTIGWLPHPWWHEFVNRIRAQHPGMFMFGEAFDYNAASIAEHTWPANANVSVLDFPLRGALEQTFGTAGKGFETLAEPLHLTAGPYANPYELMSFYDNHDMPRLQASDNGFIDAHNWLFTARGIPVVYYGSETGFMRGRAEHAGNRAYFGQPRVDAAPQSPIFAPLQHIAKLREATPALQRGLQVNERLQGDEAVFFRVLQHADVAQTALVLLNKGDAAKTFNVDRYLQAGIWRDALDGGEVKVSGALKAEVPAHGVKVFVLDADVKQPALQAELDKAVADQQSRDQRLRKR
;
A
#
# COMPACT_ATOMS: atom_id res chain seq x y z
N MET A 1 -8.04 19.93 -12.74
CA MET A 1 -6.97 19.97 -11.70
C MET A 1 -5.62 20.52 -12.20
N CYS A 2 -4.92 19.97 -13.21
CA CYS A 2 -3.54 20.42 -13.52
C CYS A 2 -3.39 21.75 -14.28
N PHE A 3 -4.48 22.40 -14.70
CA PHE A 3 -4.43 23.62 -15.53
C PHE A 3 -3.71 24.80 -14.85
N GLY A 4 -3.81 24.94 -13.52
CA GLY A 4 -3.13 26.01 -12.79
C GLY A 4 -1.59 25.97 -12.90
N PHE A 5 -0.99 24.80 -13.18
CA PHE A 5 0.46 24.70 -13.44
C PHE A 5 0.90 25.47 -14.68
N LEU A 6 0.02 25.63 -15.67
CA LEU A 6 0.29 26.50 -16.84
C LEU A 6 0.54 27.93 -16.37
N GLY A 7 -0.32 28.44 -15.48
CA GLY A 7 -0.23 29.79 -14.94
C GLY A 7 1.02 29.99 -14.10
N ILE A 8 1.29 29.07 -13.16
CA ILE A 8 2.49 29.10 -12.32
C ILE A 8 3.76 29.11 -13.17
N GLN A 9 3.84 28.21 -14.17
CA GLN A 9 5.02 28.14 -15.03
C GLN A 9 5.15 29.37 -15.94
N PHE A 10 4.05 30.02 -16.31
CA PHE A 10 4.11 31.27 -17.05
C PHE A 10 4.87 32.34 -16.27
N GLY A 11 4.53 32.52 -14.98
CA GLY A 11 5.23 33.45 -14.09
C GLY A 11 6.71 33.08 -13.92
N PHE A 12 7.01 31.81 -13.66
CA PHE A 12 8.38 31.33 -13.49
C PHE A 12 9.23 31.46 -14.76
N ALA A 13 8.65 31.22 -15.94
CA ALA A 13 9.34 31.37 -17.22
C ALA A 13 9.63 32.84 -17.56
N LEU A 14 8.67 33.74 -17.32
CA LEU A 14 8.90 35.19 -17.49
C LEU A 14 9.98 35.71 -16.55
N GLN A 15 9.95 35.27 -15.29
CA GLN A 15 10.99 35.54 -14.32
C GLN A 15 12.35 35.07 -14.84
N ASN A 16 12.45 33.79 -15.25
CA ASN A 16 13.74 33.25 -15.67
C ASN A 16 14.30 33.89 -16.93
N ALA A 17 13.44 34.21 -17.90
CA ALA A 17 13.86 34.78 -19.16
C ALA A 17 14.28 36.27 -19.06
N ASN A 18 13.79 37.01 -18.05
CA ASN A 18 13.93 38.47 -18.02
C ASN A 18 14.57 39.03 -16.74
N ALA A 19 14.73 38.24 -15.67
CA ALA A 19 15.28 38.74 -14.40
C ALA A 19 16.70 39.31 -14.56
N SER A 20 17.59 38.60 -15.27
CA SER A 20 18.95 39.09 -15.52
C SER A 20 18.95 40.41 -16.29
N ARG A 21 18.12 40.52 -17.33
CA ARG A 21 17.96 41.75 -18.12
C ARG A 21 17.48 42.93 -17.28
N ILE A 22 16.54 42.70 -16.35
CA ILE A 22 16.05 43.74 -15.43
C ILE A 22 17.16 44.19 -14.48
N PHE A 23 17.93 43.25 -13.92
CA PHE A 23 19.04 43.58 -13.01
C PHE A 23 20.16 44.36 -13.70
N GLU A 24 20.56 43.94 -14.90
CA GLU A 24 21.57 44.62 -15.71
C GLU A 24 21.12 46.05 -16.09
N THR A 25 19.86 46.22 -16.49
CA THR A 25 19.28 47.54 -16.81
C THR A 25 19.29 48.47 -15.59
N LEU A 26 19.15 47.92 -14.37
CA LEU A 26 19.17 48.65 -13.11
C LEU A 26 20.57 48.81 -12.49
N GLY A 27 21.64 48.44 -13.22
CA GLY A 27 23.02 48.67 -12.83
C GLY A 27 23.69 47.54 -12.05
N ALA A 28 23.20 46.30 -12.15
CA ALA A 28 23.91 45.14 -11.59
C ALA A 28 25.16 44.79 -12.42
N ASP A 29 26.29 44.62 -11.73
CA ASP A 29 27.51 44.09 -12.33
C ASP A 29 27.32 42.59 -12.68
N MET A 30 27.80 42.16 -13.85
CA MET A 30 27.60 40.80 -14.37
C MET A 30 28.16 39.72 -13.43
N GLU A 31 29.19 40.05 -12.64
CA GLU A 31 29.78 39.14 -11.65
C GLU A 31 28.89 38.90 -10.43
N ALA A 32 27.94 39.80 -10.14
CA ALA A 32 27.02 39.69 -9.00
C ALA A 32 25.76 38.86 -9.30
N VAL A 33 25.43 38.67 -10.59
CA VAL A 33 24.20 38.00 -11.05
C VAL A 33 24.05 36.57 -10.51
N PRO A 34 25.08 35.69 -10.52
CA PRO A 34 24.95 34.35 -9.95
C PRO A 34 24.59 34.34 -8.45
N GLY A 35 25.06 35.35 -7.69
CA GLY A 35 24.72 35.51 -6.28
C GLY A 35 23.26 35.90 -6.06
N LEU A 36 22.70 36.72 -6.95
CA LEU A 36 21.28 37.09 -6.94
C LEU A 36 20.37 35.89 -7.25
N TRP A 37 20.86 34.93 -8.05
CA TRP A 37 20.11 33.71 -8.41
C TRP A 37 20.07 32.63 -7.32
N ILE A 38 20.93 32.69 -6.30
CA ILE A 38 20.88 31.79 -5.11
C ILE A 38 19.57 31.97 -4.33
N ALA A 39 18.96 33.16 -4.45
CA ALA A 39 17.68 33.51 -3.86
C ALA A 39 16.57 32.48 -4.12
N ALA A 40 16.39 32.10 -5.39
CA ALA A 40 15.31 31.21 -5.82
C ALA A 40 15.41 29.82 -5.17
N PRO A 41 16.53 29.09 -5.31
CA PRO A 41 16.72 27.80 -4.64
C PRO A 41 16.60 27.91 -3.11
N LEU A 42 17.23 28.91 -2.49
CA LEU A 42 17.20 29.07 -1.03
C LEU A 42 15.77 29.32 -0.50
N THR A 43 14.98 30.12 -1.22
CA THR A 43 13.58 30.38 -0.89
C THR A 43 12.76 29.09 -0.96
N GLY A 44 12.97 28.27 -1.99
CA GLY A 44 12.34 26.95 -2.11
C GLY A 44 12.69 26.00 -0.96
N LEU A 45 13.93 26.04 -0.47
CA LEU A 45 14.39 25.24 0.68
C LEU A 45 13.64 25.59 1.97
N LEU A 46 13.25 26.85 2.15
CA LEU A 46 12.63 27.34 3.39
C LEU A 46 11.11 27.31 3.33
N VAL A 47 10.53 27.80 2.24
CA VAL A 47 9.08 28.04 2.12
C VAL A 47 8.32 26.73 1.90
N GLN A 48 8.81 25.82 1.06
CA GLN A 48 8.04 24.64 0.65
C GLN A 48 7.70 23.68 1.80
N PRO A 49 8.63 23.26 2.69
CA PRO A 49 8.27 22.38 3.81
C PRO A 49 7.30 23.02 4.80
N VAL A 50 7.45 24.34 5.03
CA VAL A 50 6.58 25.10 5.93
C VAL A 50 5.16 25.15 5.38
N ILE A 51 5.01 25.54 4.10
CA ILE A 51 3.71 25.59 3.45
C ILE A 51 3.11 24.19 3.31
N GLY A 52 3.92 23.16 3.03
CA GLY A 52 3.50 21.77 3.06
C GLY A 52 2.88 21.38 4.41
N TYR A 53 3.61 21.64 5.51
CA TYR A 53 3.16 21.38 6.88
C TYR A 53 1.87 22.12 7.24
N LEU A 54 1.76 23.40 6.86
CA LEU A 54 0.57 24.22 7.12
C LEU A 54 -0.62 23.73 6.29
N SER A 55 -0.41 23.41 5.01
CA SER A 55 -1.46 22.94 4.11
C SER A 55 -2.04 21.59 4.53
N ASP A 56 -1.22 20.69 5.10
CA ASP A 56 -1.70 19.40 5.59
C ASP A 56 -2.62 19.51 6.82
N ARG A 57 -2.51 20.61 7.59
CA ARG A 57 -3.24 20.83 8.85
C ARG A 57 -4.36 21.87 8.77
N THR A 58 -4.60 22.43 7.59
CA THR A 58 -5.58 23.51 7.43
C THR A 58 -6.78 22.99 6.64
N TRP A 59 -7.97 22.99 7.25
CA TRP A 59 -9.22 22.70 6.54
C TRP A 59 -10.12 23.92 6.58
N THR A 60 -10.59 24.37 5.41
CA THR A 60 -11.49 25.53 5.29
C THR A 60 -12.70 25.19 4.42
N ARG A 61 -13.68 26.10 4.36
CA ARG A 61 -14.81 26.01 3.43
C ARG A 61 -14.41 25.95 1.94
N TRP A 62 -13.19 26.31 1.59
CA TRP A 62 -12.68 26.26 0.21
C TRP A 62 -11.89 24.97 -0.08
N GLY A 63 -11.77 24.07 0.90
CA GLY A 63 -10.94 22.86 0.85
C GLY A 63 -9.69 22.97 1.75
N ARG A 64 -8.80 21.98 1.61
CA ARG A 64 -7.53 21.87 2.34
C ARG A 64 -6.42 22.66 1.66
N ARG A 65 -6.18 22.40 0.36
CA ARG A 65 -5.02 22.97 -0.35
C ARG A 65 -5.36 24.20 -1.18
N ARG A 66 -6.60 24.31 -1.66
CA ARG A 66 -7.08 25.41 -2.50
C ARG A 66 -6.87 26.83 -1.93
N PRO A 67 -6.99 27.11 -0.62
CA PRO A 67 -6.70 28.43 -0.08
C PRO A 67 -5.26 28.88 -0.34
N PHE A 68 -4.29 27.98 -0.21
CA PHE A 68 -2.88 28.28 -0.44
C PHE A 68 -2.59 28.56 -1.92
N PHE A 69 -3.29 27.88 -2.84
CA PHE A 69 -3.18 28.17 -4.27
C PHE A 69 -3.53 29.63 -4.54
N MET A 70 -4.66 30.08 -3.98
CA MET A 70 -5.18 31.42 -4.22
C MET A 70 -4.33 32.49 -3.55
N ILE A 71 -3.89 32.27 -2.31
CA ILE A 71 -3.01 33.21 -1.59
C ILE A 71 -1.70 33.40 -2.36
N GLY A 72 -1.03 32.30 -2.72
CA GLY A 72 0.19 32.40 -3.52
C GLY A 72 -0.06 33.04 -4.89
N ALA A 73 -1.18 32.74 -5.55
CA ALA A 73 -1.52 33.32 -6.85
C ALA A 73 -1.66 34.84 -6.79
N VAL A 74 -2.38 35.36 -5.78
CA VAL A 74 -2.54 36.81 -5.58
C VAL A 74 -1.20 37.46 -5.30
N LEU A 75 -0.39 36.88 -4.42
CA LEU A 75 0.93 37.42 -4.08
C LEU A 75 1.88 37.41 -5.29
N THR A 76 1.89 36.31 -6.07
CA THR A 76 2.67 36.19 -7.31
C THR A 76 2.19 37.20 -8.37
N THR A 77 0.88 37.36 -8.57
CA THR A 77 0.32 38.34 -9.50
C THR A 77 0.74 39.76 -9.12
N LEU A 78 0.65 40.12 -7.83
CA LEU A 78 1.12 41.43 -7.36
C LEU A 78 2.62 41.62 -7.60
N ALA A 79 3.44 40.60 -7.31
CA ALA A 79 4.88 40.65 -7.54
C ALA A 79 5.23 40.77 -9.04
N LEU A 80 4.52 40.06 -9.93
CA LEU A 80 4.69 40.18 -11.39
C LEU A 80 4.33 41.57 -11.91
N LEU A 81 3.35 42.26 -11.32
CA LEU A 81 3.01 43.64 -11.69
C LEU A 81 4.09 44.64 -11.20
N VAL A 82 4.70 44.38 -10.05
CA VAL A 82 5.73 45.26 -9.47
C VAL A 82 7.09 45.07 -10.15
N MET A 83 7.47 43.82 -10.45
CA MET A 83 8.81 43.46 -10.95
C MET A 83 9.30 44.33 -12.12
N PRO A 84 8.58 44.47 -13.26
CA PRO A 84 9.04 45.28 -14.39
C PRO A 84 9.02 46.80 -14.13
N ASN A 85 8.44 47.24 -13.01
CA ASN A 85 8.33 48.65 -12.61
C ASN A 85 9.26 48.98 -11.43
N SER A 86 10.21 48.10 -11.10
CA SER A 86 11.12 48.28 -9.97
C SER A 86 12.05 49.47 -10.21
N PRO A 87 12.08 50.49 -9.33
CA PRO A 87 12.84 51.72 -9.58
C PRO A 87 14.33 51.60 -9.24
N THR A 88 14.74 50.55 -8.52
CA THR A 88 16.14 50.32 -8.12
C THR A 88 16.47 48.82 -8.09
N LEU A 89 17.75 48.49 -8.22
CA LEU A 89 18.24 47.10 -8.21
C LEU A 89 17.82 46.32 -6.95
N TRP A 90 17.90 46.93 -5.76
CA TRP A 90 17.54 46.26 -4.51
C TRP A 90 16.05 45.98 -4.38
N ILE A 91 15.20 46.86 -4.93
CA ILE A 91 13.75 46.62 -4.99
C ILE A 91 13.45 45.49 -5.97
N ALA A 92 14.13 45.45 -7.12
CA ALA A 92 13.99 44.34 -8.07
C ALA A 92 14.43 43.01 -7.45
N ALA A 93 15.57 42.98 -6.74
CA ALA A 93 16.06 41.79 -6.06
C ALA A 93 15.12 41.32 -4.93
N GLY A 94 14.61 42.25 -4.12
CA GLY A 94 13.62 41.94 -3.08
C GLY A 94 12.29 41.46 -3.67
N THR A 95 11.84 42.06 -4.77
CA THR A 95 10.62 41.65 -5.48
C THR A 95 10.80 40.25 -6.08
N LEU A 96 11.98 39.91 -6.59
CA LEU A 96 12.30 38.56 -7.03
C LEU A 96 12.15 37.53 -5.90
N TRP A 97 12.67 37.83 -4.70
CA TRP A 97 12.49 36.95 -3.53
C TRP A 97 11.03 36.75 -3.17
N VAL A 98 10.24 37.84 -3.17
CA VAL A 98 8.79 37.76 -2.90
C VAL A 98 8.08 36.97 -3.99
N LEU A 99 8.45 37.17 -5.25
CA LEU A 99 7.89 36.46 -6.39
C LEU A 99 8.15 34.96 -6.27
N ASP A 100 9.39 34.56 -6.00
CA ASP A 100 9.77 33.15 -5.79
C ASP A 100 9.07 32.54 -4.58
N ALA A 101 9.03 33.25 -3.45
CA ALA A 101 8.35 32.78 -2.25
C ALA A 101 6.86 32.52 -2.55
N SER A 102 6.22 33.46 -3.25
CA SER A 102 4.79 33.38 -3.59
C SER A 102 4.50 32.25 -4.58
N ILE A 103 5.36 32.07 -5.59
CA ILE A 103 5.27 30.94 -6.53
C ILE A 103 5.36 29.62 -5.76
N ASN A 104 6.28 29.50 -4.81
CA ASN A 104 6.45 28.30 -3.99
C ASN A 104 5.26 28.04 -3.05
N VAL A 105 4.61 29.10 -2.53
CA VAL A 105 3.38 28.99 -1.71
C VAL A 105 2.23 28.36 -2.52
N SER A 106 2.11 28.69 -3.81
CA SER A 106 1.11 28.06 -4.68
C SER A 106 1.54 26.67 -5.16
N MET A 107 2.75 26.55 -5.69
CA MET A 107 3.23 25.37 -6.42
C MET A 107 3.21 24.10 -5.56
N GLU A 108 3.62 24.22 -4.30
CA GLU A 108 3.88 23.06 -3.46
C GLU A 108 2.59 22.35 -3.02
N PRO A 109 1.59 23.05 -2.44
CA PRO A 109 0.28 22.46 -2.21
C PRO A 109 -0.35 21.91 -3.49
N PHE A 110 -0.09 22.52 -4.66
CA PHE A 110 -0.67 22.10 -5.92
C PHE A 110 -0.12 20.74 -6.39
N ARG A 111 1.16 20.45 -6.14
CA ARG A 111 1.75 19.13 -6.39
C ARG A 111 1.15 18.07 -5.47
N ALA A 112 1.07 18.37 -4.17
CA ALA A 112 0.49 17.45 -3.20
C ALA A 112 -1.00 17.16 -3.51
N PHE A 113 -1.73 18.16 -4.01
CA PHE A 113 -3.11 18.01 -4.47
C PHE A 113 -3.28 16.99 -5.60
N VAL A 114 -2.32 16.88 -6.52
CA VAL A 114 -2.34 15.86 -7.57
C VAL A 114 -2.25 14.46 -6.99
N GLY A 115 -1.38 14.26 -6.00
CA GLY A 115 -1.24 12.99 -5.30
C GLY A 115 -2.46 12.60 -4.46
N ASP A 116 -3.14 13.58 -3.85
CA ASP A 116 -4.31 13.33 -3.01
C ASP A 116 -5.55 12.95 -3.81
N GLN A 117 -5.80 13.61 -4.95
CA GLN A 117 -7.06 13.47 -5.69
C GLN A 117 -7.06 12.29 -6.67
N LEU A 118 -5.93 11.61 -6.84
CA LEU A 118 -5.78 10.53 -7.81
C LEU A 118 -5.40 9.21 -7.12
N ALA A 119 -6.10 8.15 -7.51
CA ALA A 119 -5.75 6.79 -7.14
C ALA A 119 -4.34 6.42 -7.66
N PRO A 120 -3.60 5.50 -7.01
CA PRO A 120 -2.22 5.14 -7.37
C PRO A 120 -2.03 4.84 -8.87
N ARG A 121 -2.98 4.15 -9.51
CA ARG A 121 -2.95 3.84 -10.94
C ARG A 121 -3.03 5.07 -11.86
N GLN A 122 -3.66 6.15 -11.41
CA GLN A 122 -3.89 7.38 -12.18
C GLN A 122 -2.84 8.47 -11.91
N ARG A 123 -2.14 8.41 -10.77
CA ARG A 123 -1.09 9.38 -10.40
C ARG A 123 -0.02 9.60 -11.49
N PRO A 124 0.47 8.59 -12.23
CA PRO A 124 1.47 8.81 -13.27
C PRO A 124 0.92 9.68 -14.41
N ALA A 125 -0.35 9.48 -14.78
CA ALA A 125 -1.02 10.31 -15.77
C ALA A 125 -1.28 11.73 -15.26
N GLY A 126 -1.68 11.88 -13.98
CA GLY A 126 -1.87 13.19 -13.35
C GLY A 126 -0.60 14.04 -13.30
N TYR A 127 0.50 13.46 -12.81
CA TYR A 127 1.80 14.13 -12.76
C TYR A 127 2.41 14.35 -14.15
N ALA A 128 2.14 13.47 -15.11
CA ALA A 128 2.53 13.73 -16.50
C ALA A 128 1.73 14.89 -17.10
N MET A 129 0.43 15.00 -16.83
CA MET A 129 -0.39 16.14 -17.27
C MET A 129 0.08 17.47 -16.63
N GLN A 130 0.57 17.43 -15.38
CA GLN A 130 1.28 18.56 -14.78
C GLN A 130 2.50 18.95 -15.63
N SER A 131 3.39 18.00 -15.98
CA SER A 131 4.55 18.27 -16.84
C SER A 131 4.15 18.82 -18.22
N PHE A 132 3.04 18.36 -18.79
CA PHE A 132 2.50 18.88 -20.05
C PHE A 132 2.14 20.37 -19.95
N PHE A 133 1.34 20.76 -18.96
CA PHE A 133 0.93 22.16 -18.78
C PHE A 133 2.11 23.07 -18.39
N ILE A 134 3.09 22.55 -17.65
CA ILE A 134 4.36 23.24 -17.40
C ILE A 134 5.07 23.51 -18.73
N GLY A 135 5.26 22.48 -19.57
CA GLY A 135 5.91 22.64 -20.88
C GLY A 135 5.22 23.68 -21.76
N VAL A 136 3.88 23.60 -21.88
CA VAL A 136 3.09 24.57 -22.67
C VAL A 136 3.21 25.99 -22.11
N GLY A 137 3.07 26.16 -20.79
CA GLY A 137 3.21 27.47 -20.14
C GLY A 137 4.58 28.10 -20.37
N ALA A 138 5.65 27.30 -20.29
CA ALA A 138 7.02 27.75 -20.54
C ALA A 138 7.22 28.22 -21.99
N ILE A 139 6.69 27.49 -22.97
CA ILE A 139 6.78 27.86 -24.39
C ILE A 139 6.09 29.20 -24.62
N VAL A 140 4.81 29.31 -24.24
CA VAL A 140 4.02 30.52 -24.50
C VAL A 140 4.63 31.74 -23.80
N ALA A 141 5.06 31.59 -22.55
CA ALA A 141 5.71 32.67 -21.81
C ALA A 141 7.03 33.13 -22.45
N SER A 142 7.84 32.19 -22.92
CA SER A 142 9.15 32.50 -23.51
C SER A 142 9.03 33.20 -24.86
N PHE A 143 8.02 32.85 -25.67
CA PHE A 143 7.78 33.49 -26.96
C PHE A 143 7.00 34.80 -26.88
N LEU A 144 6.36 35.11 -25.74
CA LEU A 144 5.45 36.25 -25.64
C LEU A 144 6.10 37.62 -25.97
N PRO A 145 7.30 37.97 -25.44
CA PRO A 145 7.92 39.25 -25.79
C PRO A 145 8.24 39.38 -27.29
N PHE A 146 8.63 38.28 -27.94
CA PHE A 146 8.87 38.22 -29.38
C PHE A 146 7.57 38.42 -30.18
N ILE A 147 6.48 37.76 -29.76
CA ILE A 147 5.16 37.92 -30.38
C ILE A 147 4.70 39.38 -30.27
N LEU A 148 4.82 40.00 -29.09
CA LEU A 148 4.46 41.40 -28.88
C LEU A 148 5.26 42.36 -29.78
N ALA A 149 6.56 42.10 -29.93
CA ALA A 149 7.40 42.87 -30.85
C ALA A 149 6.93 42.75 -32.31
N HIS A 150 6.54 41.55 -32.75
CA HIS A 150 6.00 41.32 -34.09
C HIS A 150 4.66 42.05 -34.32
N PHE A 151 3.87 42.24 -33.27
CA PHE A 151 2.64 43.04 -33.28
C PHE A 151 2.88 44.54 -33.06
N GLY A 152 4.13 45.01 -33.15
CA GLY A 152 4.48 46.44 -33.15
C GLY A 152 4.72 47.06 -31.77
N VAL A 153 4.86 46.27 -30.70
CA VAL A 153 5.25 46.77 -29.37
C VAL A 153 6.75 47.08 -29.34
N ALA A 154 7.12 48.23 -28.76
CA ALA A 154 8.52 48.67 -28.69
C ALA A 154 9.38 47.70 -27.87
N ASN A 155 10.40 47.12 -28.51
CA ASN A 155 11.35 46.19 -27.89
C ASN A 155 12.67 46.87 -27.46
N THR A 156 12.70 48.19 -27.41
CA THR A 156 13.85 49.01 -26.98
C THR A 156 13.37 50.06 -25.98
N ALA A 157 14.21 50.44 -25.03
CA ALA A 157 13.91 51.44 -24.00
C ALA A 157 15.14 52.31 -23.71
N ALA A 158 14.94 53.46 -23.07
CA ALA A 158 16.01 54.33 -22.62
C ALA A 158 16.84 53.65 -21.49
N ALA A 159 18.09 54.09 -21.29
CA ALA A 159 18.94 53.55 -20.25
C ALA A 159 18.28 53.69 -18.86
N GLY A 160 18.16 52.57 -18.13
CA GLY A 160 17.47 52.51 -16.84
C GLY A 160 15.97 52.15 -16.91
N GLU A 161 15.41 51.97 -18.11
CA GLU A 161 14.00 51.59 -18.31
C GLU A 161 13.87 50.19 -18.94
N VAL A 162 12.87 49.43 -18.49
CA VAL A 162 12.56 48.08 -19.02
C VAL A 162 11.71 48.22 -20.29
N PRO A 163 12.03 47.53 -21.41
CA PRO A 163 11.25 47.57 -22.65
C PRO A 163 9.76 47.23 -22.48
N ASP A 164 8.89 47.90 -23.25
CA ASP A 164 7.44 47.70 -23.21
C ASP A 164 7.03 46.25 -23.53
N THR A 165 7.76 45.58 -24.43
CA THR A 165 7.57 44.15 -24.72
C THR A 165 7.72 43.28 -23.47
N VAL A 166 8.69 43.58 -22.61
CA VAL A 166 8.93 42.87 -21.36
C VAL A 166 7.87 43.27 -20.34
N ARG A 167 7.60 44.58 -20.17
CA ARG A 167 6.59 45.08 -19.23
C ARG A 167 5.20 44.49 -19.49
N TYR A 168 4.74 44.51 -20.74
CA TYR A 168 3.45 43.92 -21.13
C TYR A 168 3.45 42.39 -21.02
N ALA A 169 4.58 41.72 -21.27
CA ALA A 169 4.67 40.28 -21.03
C ALA A 169 4.46 39.92 -19.55
N PHE A 170 5.05 40.68 -18.62
CA PHE A 170 4.80 40.51 -17.17
C PHE A 170 3.34 40.77 -16.79
N TYR A 171 2.71 41.80 -17.35
CA TYR A 171 1.28 42.08 -17.10
C TYR A 171 0.37 40.98 -17.64
N PHE A 172 0.64 40.50 -18.86
CA PHE A 172 -0.10 39.39 -19.44
C PHE A 172 0.09 38.11 -18.62
N GLY A 173 1.33 37.83 -18.18
CA GLY A 173 1.62 36.70 -17.31
C GLY A 173 0.89 36.78 -15.97
N ALA A 174 0.77 37.96 -15.39
CA ALA A 174 0.03 38.19 -14.15
C ALA A 174 -1.47 37.85 -14.30
N VAL A 175 -2.07 38.19 -15.45
CA VAL A 175 -3.47 37.86 -15.79
C VAL A 175 -3.63 36.36 -16.04
N VAL A 176 -2.78 35.76 -16.87
CA VAL A 176 -2.83 34.32 -17.20
C VAL A 176 -2.66 33.47 -15.96
N LEU A 177 -1.72 33.82 -15.08
CA LEU A 177 -1.47 33.12 -13.83
C LEU A 177 -2.70 33.14 -12.93
N LEU A 178 -3.25 34.33 -12.67
CA LEU A 178 -4.42 34.47 -11.79
C LEU A 178 -5.64 33.75 -12.38
N ALA A 179 -5.87 33.87 -13.69
CA ALA A 179 -6.99 33.22 -14.37
C ALA A 179 -6.87 31.69 -14.33
N ALA A 180 -5.70 31.12 -14.61
CA ALA A 180 -5.49 29.67 -14.63
C ALA A 180 -5.63 29.04 -13.24
N ILE A 181 -5.11 29.71 -12.20
CA ILE A 181 -5.25 29.23 -10.82
C ILE A 181 -6.69 29.41 -10.33
N THR A 182 -7.31 30.56 -10.58
CA THR A 182 -8.73 30.79 -10.23
C THR A 182 -9.63 29.76 -10.90
N TRP A 183 -9.41 29.48 -12.19
CA TRP A 183 -10.13 28.42 -12.90
C TRP A 183 -9.97 27.08 -12.20
N THR A 184 -8.75 26.70 -11.82
CA THR A 184 -8.54 25.41 -11.14
C THR A 184 -9.24 25.37 -9.78
N VAL A 185 -9.08 26.44 -8.98
CA VAL A 185 -9.74 26.56 -7.68
C VAL A 185 -11.25 26.41 -7.84
N VAL A 186 -11.88 27.11 -8.78
CA VAL A 186 -13.35 27.06 -8.93
C VAL A 186 -13.84 25.75 -9.57
N SER A 187 -13.11 25.21 -10.55
CA SER A 187 -13.55 24.04 -11.33
C SER A 187 -13.25 22.69 -10.69
N THR A 188 -12.30 22.62 -9.74
CA THR A 188 -11.86 21.35 -9.17
C THR A 188 -12.39 21.17 -7.74
N ARG A 189 -13.09 20.06 -7.49
CA ARG A 189 -13.54 19.65 -6.15
C ARG A 189 -12.37 19.03 -5.37
N GLU A 190 -12.42 19.15 -4.05
CA GLU A 190 -11.44 18.54 -3.13
C GLU A 190 -12.22 17.68 -2.16
N TYR A 191 -11.96 16.37 -2.18
CA TYR A 191 -12.60 15.37 -1.33
C TYR A 191 -11.84 15.18 -0.01
N SER A 192 -12.57 14.89 1.07
CA SER A 192 -11.98 14.54 2.36
C SER A 192 -11.28 13.16 2.29
N PRO A 193 -10.34 12.86 3.21
CA PRO A 193 -9.73 11.53 3.27
C PRO A 193 -10.75 10.40 3.43
N ASP A 194 -11.83 10.62 4.19
CA ASP A 194 -12.89 9.64 4.40
C ASP A 194 -13.72 9.44 3.12
N GLU A 195 -13.98 10.51 2.37
CA GLU A 195 -14.65 10.43 1.06
C GLU A 195 -13.76 9.72 0.03
N LEU A 196 -12.47 10.03 -0.02
CA LEU A 196 -11.52 9.34 -0.91
C LEU A 196 -11.38 7.85 -0.58
N ALA A 197 -11.42 7.49 0.69
CA ALA A 197 -11.40 6.09 1.14
C ALA A 197 -12.69 5.33 0.78
N SER A 198 -13.80 6.05 0.54
CA SER A 198 -15.08 5.46 0.14
C SER A 198 -15.21 5.20 -1.36
N PHE A 199 -14.24 5.62 -2.19
CA PHE A 199 -14.30 5.42 -3.64
C PHE A 199 -13.87 4.00 -4.03
N ASP A 200 -14.57 3.40 -4.99
CA ASP A 200 -14.37 2.00 -5.43
C ASP A 200 -12.94 1.66 -5.90
N ASP A 201 -12.20 2.67 -6.39
CA ASP A 201 -10.81 2.55 -6.86
C ASP A 201 -9.76 2.84 -5.76
N ALA A 202 -10.18 3.09 -4.52
CA ALA A 202 -9.29 3.40 -3.42
C ALA A 202 -8.59 2.12 -2.92
N GLU A 203 -7.30 1.99 -3.22
CA GLU A 203 -6.48 0.96 -2.59
C GLU A 203 -6.43 1.20 -1.07
N PRO A 204 -6.52 0.14 -0.23
CA PRO A 204 -6.42 0.28 1.22
C PRO A 204 -5.18 1.08 1.58
N PRO A 205 -5.24 2.04 2.53
CA PRO A 205 -4.10 2.86 2.87
C PRO A 205 -2.93 1.95 3.19
N ALA A 206 -1.89 1.98 2.35
CA ALA A 206 -0.69 1.21 2.60
C ALA A 206 -0.22 1.54 4.01
N HIS A 207 -0.07 0.51 4.85
CA HIS A 207 0.57 0.67 6.16
C HIS A 207 2.01 1.12 5.91
N HIS A 208 2.20 2.43 5.77
CA HIS A 208 3.50 3.06 5.67
C HIS A 208 4.15 2.96 7.04
N ALA A 209 4.73 1.79 7.33
CA ALA A 209 5.66 1.56 8.41
C ALA A 209 6.97 2.31 8.10
N GLY A 210 6.90 3.63 7.98
CA GLY A 210 8.07 4.46 8.19
C GLY A 210 8.49 4.23 9.63
N THR A 211 9.71 3.74 9.84
CA THR A 211 10.30 3.63 11.17
C THR A 211 10.19 4.98 11.85
N ALA A 212 9.28 5.12 12.82
CA ALA A 212 9.18 6.32 13.61
C ALA A 212 10.51 6.50 14.33
N VAL A 213 11.31 7.49 13.92
CA VAL A 213 12.54 7.84 14.63
C VAL A 213 12.12 8.50 15.93
N THR A 214 11.94 7.70 16.98
CA THR A 214 11.54 8.17 18.30
C THR A 214 12.72 8.84 19.00
N GLY A 215 12.59 10.13 19.28
CA GLY A 215 13.52 10.88 20.12
C GLY A 215 14.30 12.00 19.41
N PRO A 216 14.85 12.95 20.18
CA PRO A 216 15.59 14.10 19.65
C PRO A 216 16.85 13.67 18.89
N ALA A 217 17.35 14.51 17.98
CA ALA A 217 18.57 14.22 17.24
C ALA A 217 19.77 14.02 18.19
N PRO A 218 20.63 13.00 17.98
CA PRO A 218 21.81 12.79 18.83
C PRO A 218 22.72 14.03 18.85
N CYS A 219 23.21 14.42 20.05
CA CYS A 219 24.12 15.57 20.17
C CYS A 219 25.39 15.41 19.31
N ALA A 220 25.88 14.19 19.15
CA ALA A 220 27.01 13.89 18.27
C ALA A 220 26.72 14.28 16.81
N GLN A 221 25.50 14.06 16.32
CA GLN A 221 25.09 14.44 14.97
C GLN A 221 25.02 15.96 14.81
N VAL A 222 24.51 16.67 15.81
CA VAL A 222 24.49 18.15 15.84
C VAL A 222 25.90 18.72 15.80
N ALA A 223 26.78 18.23 16.68
CA ALA A 223 28.17 18.67 16.76
C ALA A 223 28.95 18.36 15.47
N LEU A 224 28.70 17.21 14.86
CA LEU A 224 29.32 16.80 13.60
C LEU A 224 29.01 17.80 12.47
N TRP A 225 27.73 18.14 12.26
CA TRP A 225 27.34 19.03 11.16
C TRP A 225 27.76 20.48 11.37
N LEU A 226 27.65 21.00 12.61
CA LEU A 226 28.17 22.33 12.96
C LEU A 226 29.70 22.38 12.81
N GLY A 227 30.41 21.36 13.32
CA GLY A 227 31.85 21.25 13.21
C GLY A 227 32.32 21.17 11.75
N LEU A 228 31.62 20.39 10.92
CA LEU A 228 31.92 20.29 9.48
C LEU A 228 31.73 21.65 8.78
N GLY A 229 30.64 22.37 9.07
CA GLY A 229 30.40 23.70 8.50
C GLY A 229 31.48 24.71 8.88
N VAL A 230 31.87 24.75 10.16
CA VAL A 230 32.96 25.63 10.65
C VAL A 230 34.30 25.26 10.02
N LEU A 231 34.62 23.96 9.95
CA LEU A 231 35.85 23.47 9.33
C LEU A 231 35.94 23.85 7.85
N LEU A 232 34.84 23.67 7.10
CA LEU A 232 34.77 24.07 5.70
C LEU A 232 34.94 25.58 5.53
N ALA A 233 34.26 26.40 6.33
CA ALA A 233 34.40 27.85 6.30
C ALA A 233 35.84 28.30 6.62
N ALA A 234 36.49 27.67 7.61
CA ALA A 234 37.87 27.94 7.97
C ALA A 234 38.85 27.54 6.86
N LEU A 235 38.63 26.38 6.22
CA LEU A 235 39.44 25.91 5.09
C LEU A 235 39.33 26.86 3.89
N ILE A 236 38.11 27.31 3.57
CA ILE A 236 37.86 28.28 2.49
C ILE A 236 38.55 29.61 2.81
N ALA A 237 38.43 30.11 4.05
CA ALA A 237 39.09 31.35 4.48
C ALA A 237 40.62 31.23 4.39
N TRP A 238 41.17 30.12 4.86
CA TRP A 238 42.61 29.86 4.88
C TRP A 238 43.21 29.75 3.47
N ARG A 239 42.47 29.13 2.53
CA ARG A 239 42.89 28.96 1.13
C ARG A 239 42.58 30.16 0.24
N GLN A 240 41.96 31.23 0.77
CA GLN A 240 41.35 32.30 -0.03
C GLN A 240 40.46 31.74 -1.15
N GLY A 241 39.67 30.71 -0.81
CA GLY A 241 38.78 30.04 -1.76
C GLY A 241 37.67 30.95 -2.27
N ASP A 242 37.04 30.56 -3.39
CA ASP A 242 35.94 31.30 -3.99
C ASP A 242 34.81 31.55 -2.96
N LYS A 243 34.30 32.78 -2.90
CA LYS A 243 33.24 33.19 -1.97
C LYS A 243 31.99 32.32 -2.11
N MET A 244 31.72 31.77 -3.29
CA MET A 244 30.56 30.89 -3.51
C MET A 244 30.66 29.57 -2.75
N LEU A 245 31.86 29.12 -2.36
CA LEU A 245 32.04 27.89 -1.57
C LEU A 245 31.48 28.02 -0.14
N TYR A 246 31.31 29.23 0.39
CA TYR A 246 30.70 29.44 1.70
C TYR A 246 29.23 29.00 1.75
N VAL A 247 28.57 28.88 0.59
CA VAL A 247 27.22 28.29 0.51
C VAL A 247 27.22 26.85 1.03
N LEU A 248 28.24 26.05 0.70
CA LEU A 248 28.37 24.66 1.16
C LEU A 248 28.58 24.59 2.68
N ALA A 249 29.46 25.46 3.20
CA ALA A 249 29.69 25.57 4.63
C ALA A 249 28.39 26.00 5.37
N GLY A 250 27.65 26.94 4.80
CA GLY A 250 26.36 27.42 5.31
C GLY A 250 25.28 26.34 5.32
N LEU A 251 25.19 25.49 4.29
CA LEU A 251 24.24 24.37 4.26
C LEU A 251 24.53 23.35 5.38
N CYS A 252 25.80 22.97 5.58
CA CYS A 252 26.18 22.06 6.66
C CYS A 252 25.90 22.66 8.05
N ALA A 253 26.32 23.90 8.28
CA ALA A 253 26.10 24.59 9.55
C ALA A 253 24.60 24.81 9.82
N GLY A 254 23.84 25.22 8.79
CA GLY A 254 22.40 25.43 8.87
C GLY A 254 21.64 24.16 9.23
N TYR A 255 22.00 23.01 8.64
CA TYR A 255 21.40 21.72 9.02
C TYR A 255 21.72 21.34 10.47
N GLY A 256 22.97 21.55 10.91
CA GLY A 256 23.36 21.36 12.31
C GLY A 256 22.55 22.24 13.28
N ALA A 257 22.32 23.51 12.92
CA ALA A 257 21.52 24.45 13.70
C ALA A 257 20.03 24.04 13.74
N LEU A 258 19.47 23.55 12.64
CA LEU A 258 18.10 23.03 12.60
C LEU A 258 17.92 21.82 13.52
N LEU A 259 18.88 20.89 13.54
CA LEU A 259 18.86 19.75 14.46
C LEU A 259 18.98 20.20 15.93
N ALA A 260 19.81 21.21 16.21
CA ALA A 260 19.94 21.79 17.56
C ALA A 260 18.63 22.46 18.01
N ALA A 261 18.01 23.26 17.15
CA ALA A 261 16.74 23.93 17.42
C ALA A 261 15.59 22.92 17.63
N ALA A 262 15.49 21.91 16.78
CA ALA A 262 14.47 20.86 16.91
C ALA A 262 14.62 20.02 18.19
N ARG A 263 15.82 19.96 18.76
CA ARG A 263 16.09 19.28 20.04
C ARG A 263 15.56 20.04 21.25
N VAL A 264 15.56 21.37 21.22
CA VAL A 264 15.12 22.21 22.35
C VAL A 264 13.63 22.57 22.27
N LEU A 265 13.05 22.50 21.08
CA LEU A 265 11.64 22.80 20.85
C LEU A 265 10.74 21.61 21.20
N PRO A 266 9.51 21.85 21.69
CA PRO A 266 8.52 20.79 21.91
C PRO A 266 8.25 20.01 20.63
N GLY A 267 7.99 18.70 20.72
CA GLY A 267 7.67 17.86 19.55
C GLY A 267 6.42 18.30 18.77
N THR A 268 5.54 19.08 19.39
CA THR A 268 4.36 19.69 18.75
C THR A 268 4.69 20.94 17.92
N HIS A 269 5.88 21.52 18.09
CA HIS A 269 6.30 22.70 17.35
C HIS A 269 6.58 22.35 15.87
N MET A 270 6.14 23.22 14.95
CA MET A 270 6.27 23.02 13.50
C MET A 270 7.69 22.63 13.07
N LEU A 271 8.70 23.39 13.51
CA LEU A 271 10.10 23.11 13.17
C LEU A 271 10.56 21.72 13.65
N ALA A 272 10.20 21.34 14.88
CA ALA A 272 10.58 20.04 15.45
C ALA A 272 9.90 18.89 14.70
N ALA A 273 8.63 19.08 14.31
CA ALA A 273 7.88 18.11 13.51
C ALA A 273 8.47 17.93 12.10
N ILE A 274 8.78 19.01 11.37
CA ILE A 274 9.40 18.93 10.03
C ILE A 274 10.77 18.25 10.10
N VAL A 275 11.60 18.59 11.09
CA VAL A 275 12.91 17.95 11.29
C VAL A 275 12.77 16.48 11.69
N GLY A 276 11.72 16.14 12.46
CA GLY A 276 11.34 14.76 12.75
C GLY A 276 10.99 13.98 11.48
N ASP A 277 10.13 14.54 10.64
CA ASP A 277 9.70 13.92 9.37
C ASP A 277 10.87 13.78 8.38
N LEU A 278 11.79 14.76 8.33
CA LEU A 278 13.05 14.68 7.57
C LEU A 278 13.97 13.55 8.06
N ARG A 279 13.98 13.25 9.35
CA ARG A 279 14.76 12.11 9.90
C ARG A 279 14.05 10.77 9.67
N ALA A 280 12.72 10.77 9.66
CA ALA A 280 11.87 9.60 9.46
C ALA A 280 11.47 9.39 7.98
N MET A 281 12.32 9.80 7.03
CA MET A 281 12.00 9.66 5.60
C MET A 281 11.89 8.19 5.15
N PRO A 282 10.85 7.83 4.37
CA PRO A 282 10.71 6.51 3.77
C PRO A 282 11.93 6.10 2.94
N ILE A 283 12.15 4.78 2.81
CA ILE A 283 13.26 4.24 2.00
C ILE A 283 13.16 4.72 0.54
N THR A 284 11.95 4.74 -0.02
CA THR A 284 11.68 5.24 -1.37
C THR A 284 12.17 6.67 -1.54
N MET A 285 11.84 7.56 -0.60
CA MET A 285 12.28 8.95 -0.62
C MET A 285 13.81 9.08 -0.52
N ARG A 286 14.46 8.29 0.35
CA ARG A 286 15.94 8.27 0.47
C ARG A 286 16.64 7.79 -0.80
N ARG A 287 16.04 6.83 -1.53
CA ARG A 287 16.57 6.38 -2.82
C ARG A 287 16.38 7.45 -3.90
N LEU A 288 15.19 8.04 -3.96
CA LEU A 288 14.91 9.13 -4.89
C LEU A 288 15.78 10.36 -4.64
N ALA A 289 16.16 10.64 -3.39
CA ALA A 289 17.06 11.74 -3.05
C ALA A 289 18.34 11.73 -3.87
N TRP A 290 18.96 10.55 -4.04
CA TRP A 290 20.18 10.39 -4.84
C TRP A 290 19.92 10.56 -6.34
N VAL A 291 18.81 10.02 -6.84
CA VAL A 291 18.43 10.15 -8.26
C VAL A 291 18.14 11.61 -8.59
N GLN A 292 17.39 12.31 -7.75
CA GLN A 292 17.13 13.75 -7.88
C GLN A 292 18.42 14.55 -7.77
N PHE A 293 19.31 14.17 -6.85
CA PHE A 293 20.57 14.87 -6.69
C PHE A 293 21.36 14.94 -7.99
N PHE A 294 21.62 13.80 -8.62
CA PHE A 294 22.43 13.76 -9.84
C PHE A 294 21.69 14.31 -11.07
N SER A 295 20.37 14.07 -11.18
CA SER A 295 19.59 14.58 -12.31
C SER A 295 19.47 16.10 -12.30
N TRP A 296 19.15 16.72 -11.16
CA TRP A 296 19.10 18.18 -11.04
C TRP A 296 20.46 18.83 -11.08
N PHE A 297 21.50 18.18 -10.52
CA PHE A 297 22.87 18.66 -10.68
C PHE A 297 23.26 18.76 -12.17
N ALA A 298 22.97 17.71 -12.95
CA ALA A 298 23.29 17.67 -14.39
C ALA A 298 22.50 18.69 -15.21
N LEU A 299 21.18 18.81 -14.98
CA LEU A 299 20.35 19.79 -15.69
C LEU A 299 20.72 21.23 -15.33
N PHE A 300 21.05 21.50 -14.07
CA PHE A 300 21.47 22.83 -13.66
C PHE A 300 22.83 23.20 -14.24
N ALA A 301 23.76 22.23 -14.31
CA ALA A 301 25.03 22.41 -15.01
C ALA A 301 24.81 22.71 -16.50
N MET A 302 23.88 22.00 -17.16
CA MET A 302 23.50 22.29 -18.55
C MET A 302 23.04 23.75 -18.70
N TRP A 303 22.09 24.21 -17.89
CA TRP A 303 21.60 25.59 -17.98
C TRP A 303 22.69 26.66 -17.80
N ILE A 304 23.67 26.42 -16.92
CA ILE A 304 24.77 27.36 -16.70
C ILE A 304 25.75 27.39 -17.88
N PHE A 305 26.08 26.24 -18.47
CA PHE A 305 27.22 26.13 -19.39
C PHE A 305 26.83 26.02 -20.88
N THR A 306 25.60 25.65 -21.23
CA THR A 306 25.21 25.39 -22.62
C THR A 306 25.40 26.62 -23.52
N THR A 307 25.05 27.83 -23.07
CA THR A 307 25.24 29.06 -23.85
C THR A 307 26.69 29.26 -24.27
N ARG A 308 27.61 29.21 -23.29
CA ARG A 308 29.05 29.32 -23.58
C ARG A 308 29.55 28.17 -24.42
N ALA A 309 29.02 26.97 -24.20
CA ALA A 309 29.45 25.78 -24.93
C ALA A 309 29.08 25.82 -26.41
N VAL A 310 27.84 26.16 -26.71
CA VAL A 310 27.35 26.22 -28.09
C VAL A 310 27.98 27.40 -28.83
N ALA A 311 28.05 28.59 -28.22
CA ALA A 311 28.71 29.75 -28.81
C ALA A 311 30.19 29.49 -29.11
N GLY A 312 30.91 28.84 -28.18
CA GLY A 312 32.31 28.51 -28.37
C GLY A 312 32.57 27.45 -29.44
N MET A 313 31.82 26.34 -29.44
CA MET A 313 32.08 25.22 -30.36
C MET A 313 31.55 25.46 -31.78
N HIS A 314 30.35 26.04 -31.93
CA HIS A 314 29.67 26.13 -33.23
C HIS A 314 29.77 27.52 -33.86
N PHE A 315 29.87 28.56 -33.04
CA PHE A 315 29.92 29.96 -33.51
C PHE A 315 31.32 30.59 -33.32
N GLY A 316 32.28 29.84 -32.76
CA GLY A 316 33.70 30.21 -32.71
C GLY A 316 34.02 31.40 -31.81
N SER A 317 33.13 31.78 -30.90
CA SER A 317 33.34 32.92 -30.00
C SER A 317 32.99 32.61 -28.56
N THR A 318 33.89 32.99 -27.64
CA THR A 318 33.65 33.03 -26.19
C THR A 318 33.51 34.45 -25.67
N ASP A 319 33.58 35.45 -26.55
CA ASP A 319 33.45 36.86 -26.22
C ASP A 319 31.97 37.25 -26.17
N VAL A 320 31.49 37.55 -24.96
CA VAL A 320 30.08 37.85 -24.68
C VAL A 320 29.57 39.08 -25.42
N GLU A 321 30.46 39.97 -25.89
CA GLU A 321 30.09 41.18 -26.62
C GLU A 321 30.03 40.96 -28.14
N SER A 322 30.51 39.81 -28.63
CA SER A 322 30.57 39.53 -30.07
C SER A 322 29.23 39.12 -30.67
N GLU A 323 29.01 39.48 -31.93
CA GLU A 323 27.81 39.09 -32.70
C GLU A 323 27.67 37.56 -32.76
N ALA A 324 28.77 36.84 -33.00
CA ALA A 324 28.78 35.38 -33.06
C ALA A 324 28.40 34.71 -31.72
N TYR A 325 28.79 35.29 -30.58
CA TYR A 325 28.34 34.79 -29.27
C TYR A 325 26.85 35.01 -29.06
N ASN A 326 26.34 36.19 -29.45
CA ASN A 326 24.93 36.52 -29.38
C ASN A 326 24.07 35.63 -30.28
N GLU A 327 24.54 35.31 -31.50
CA GLU A 327 23.89 34.30 -32.37
C GLU A 327 23.87 32.91 -31.72
N GLY A 328 24.99 32.48 -31.13
CA GLY A 328 25.05 31.23 -30.37
C GLY A 328 24.11 31.21 -29.16
N ALA A 329 23.99 32.31 -28.44
CA ALA A 329 23.07 32.45 -27.31
C ALA A 329 21.59 32.42 -27.76
N ASN A 330 21.26 33.09 -28.87
CA ASN A 330 19.93 33.01 -29.47
C ASN A 330 19.58 31.56 -29.87
N TRP A 331 20.54 30.83 -30.46
CA TRP A 331 20.34 29.43 -30.81
C TRP A 331 20.11 28.55 -29.57
N VAL A 332 20.83 28.80 -28.47
CA VAL A 332 20.55 28.11 -27.20
C VAL A 332 19.14 28.41 -26.67
N GLY A 333 18.65 29.64 -26.85
CA GLY A 333 17.24 29.97 -26.60
C GLY A 333 16.27 29.08 -27.39
N VAL A 334 16.56 28.81 -28.67
CA VAL A 334 15.79 27.88 -29.51
C VAL A 334 15.89 26.45 -28.98
N LEU A 335 17.09 25.97 -28.62
CA LEU A 335 17.27 24.64 -28.03
C LEU A 335 16.49 24.48 -26.72
N PHE A 336 16.47 25.52 -25.88
CA PHE A 336 15.70 25.54 -24.63
C PHE A 336 14.18 25.56 -24.86
N GLY A 337 13.71 26.30 -25.86
CA GLY A 337 12.33 26.20 -26.33
C GLY A 337 11.99 24.80 -26.84
N ALA A 338 12.89 24.19 -27.62
CA ALA A 338 12.70 22.89 -28.22
C ALA A 338 12.59 21.76 -27.18
N TYR A 339 13.48 21.69 -26.18
CA TYR A 339 13.37 20.61 -25.17
C TYR A 339 12.08 20.74 -24.34
N ASN A 340 11.61 21.97 -24.05
CA ASN A 340 10.33 22.16 -23.35
C ASN A 340 9.14 21.71 -24.24
N GLY A 341 9.21 21.94 -25.55
CA GLY A 341 8.26 21.40 -26.53
C GLY A 341 8.27 19.87 -26.56
N PHE A 342 9.45 19.25 -26.66
CA PHE A 342 9.58 17.80 -26.61
C PHE A 342 9.18 17.22 -25.25
N ALA A 343 9.35 17.95 -24.16
CA ALA A 343 8.89 17.52 -22.84
C ALA A 343 7.36 17.49 -22.74
N ALA A 344 6.66 18.47 -23.34
CA ALA A 344 5.22 18.43 -23.45
C ALA A 344 4.75 17.21 -24.24
N LEU A 345 5.41 16.88 -25.36
CA LEU A 345 5.12 15.67 -26.13
C LEU A 345 5.43 14.38 -25.35
N ALA A 346 6.58 14.33 -24.68
CA ALA A 346 6.99 13.19 -23.86
C ALA A 346 6.02 12.95 -22.70
N ALA A 347 5.48 14.01 -22.10
CA ALA A 347 4.46 13.90 -21.06
C ALA A 347 3.19 13.15 -21.51
N LEU A 348 2.84 13.18 -22.79
CA LEU A 348 1.73 12.39 -23.34
C LEU A 348 2.11 10.91 -23.56
N LEU A 349 3.39 10.62 -23.77
CA LEU A 349 3.94 9.28 -24.03
C LEU A 349 4.35 8.52 -22.75
N ILE A 350 4.65 9.24 -21.67
CA ILE A 350 5.06 8.63 -20.40
C ILE A 350 3.96 7.74 -19.79
N PRO A 351 2.68 8.12 -19.72
CA PRO A 351 1.64 7.27 -19.14
C PRO A 351 1.45 5.90 -19.82
N PRO A 352 1.36 5.78 -21.16
CA PRO A 352 1.33 4.47 -21.80
C PRO A 352 2.61 3.67 -21.58
N MET A 353 3.78 4.33 -21.54
CA MET A 353 5.06 3.67 -21.23
C MET A 353 5.06 3.10 -19.80
N VAL A 354 4.55 3.84 -18.81
CA VAL A 354 4.41 3.38 -17.42
C VAL A 354 3.51 2.15 -17.32
N ARG A 355 2.42 2.11 -18.09
CA ARG A 355 1.54 0.92 -18.13
C ARG A 355 2.23 -0.30 -18.76
N ALA A 356 3.13 -0.10 -19.71
CA ALA A 356 3.79 -1.19 -20.44
C ALA A 356 4.98 -1.80 -19.68
N ILE A 357 5.87 -0.96 -19.12
CA ILE A 357 7.14 -1.41 -18.53
C ILE A 357 7.26 -1.07 -17.03
N GLY A 358 6.24 -0.46 -16.44
CA GLY A 358 6.23 -0.06 -15.04
C GLY A 358 6.93 1.28 -14.79
N LEU A 359 6.64 1.85 -13.61
CA LEU A 359 6.96 3.24 -13.31
C LEU A 359 8.46 3.51 -13.10
N ARG A 360 9.16 2.59 -12.41
CA ARG A 360 10.62 2.69 -12.16
C ARG A 360 11.42 2.59 -13.45
N TRP A 361 11.09 1.62 -14.31
CA TRP A 361 11.75 1.42 -15.59
C TRP A 361 11.48 2.56 -16.57
N SER A 362 10.25 3.08 -16.60
CA SER A 362 9.92 4.26 -17.39
C SER A 362 10.77 5.47 -17.01
N HIS A 363 10.95 5.72 -15.70
CA HIS A 363 11.81 6.80 -15.24
C HIS A 363 13.27 6.58 -15.66
N LEU A 364 13.77 5.36 -15.50
CA LEU A 364 15.13 4.98 -15.90
C LEU A 364 15.37 5.20 -17.41
N VAL A 365 14.49 4.69 -18.26
CA VAL A 365 14.59 4.86 -19.72
C VAL A 365 14.65 6.34 -20.11
N ASN A 366 13.79 7.17 -19.52
CA ASN A 366 13.80 8.61 -19.79
C ASN A 366 15.10 9.29 -19.33
N LEU A 367 15.67 8.90 -18.18
CA LEU A 367 16.97 9.43 -17.74
C LEU A 367 18.10 9.01 -18.68
N TRP A 368 18.08 7.78 -19.18
CA TRP A 368 19.03 7.32 -20.20
C TRP A 368 18.90 8.10 -21.51
N LEU A 369 17.68 8.38 -21.97
CA LEU A 369 17.44 9.26 -23.13
C LEU A 369 18.02 10.66 -22.90
N GLY A 370 17.85 11.22 -21.69
CA GLY A 370 18.48 12.49 -21.30
C GLY A 370 20.00 12.45 -21.30
N GLY A 371 20.59 11.39 -20.74
CA GLY A 371 22.03 11.17 -20.74
C GLY A 371 22.59 11.07 -22.14
N VAL A 372 21.98 10.25 -23.00
CA VAL A 372 22.36 10.13 -24.43
C VAL A 372 22.19 11.47 -25.15
N GLY A 373 21.11 12.21 -24.86
CA GLY A 373 20.89 13.56 -25.38
C GLY A 373 22.05 14.49 -25.04
N LEU A 374 22.44 14.58 -23.76
CA LEU A 374 23.58 15.41 -23.32
C LEU A 374 24.91 14.95 -23.92
N ILE A 375 25.15 13.63 -23.99
CA ILE A 375 26.37 13.06 -24.61
C ILE A 375 26.45 13.45 -26.09
N SER A 376 25.33 13.36 -26.82
CA SER A 376 25.31 13.63 -28.26
C SER A 376 25.75 15.06 -28.61
N MET A 377 25.53 16.03 -27.72
CA MET A 377 26.00 17.42 -27.90
C MET A 377 27.52 17.54 -28.00
N MET A 378 28.29 16.54 -27.55
CA MET A 378 29.76 16.52 -27.68
C MET A 378 30.27 16.15 -29.07
N PHE A 379 29.42 15.47 -29.86
CA PHE A 379 29.80 14.82 -31.11
C PHE A 379 29.09 15.41 -32.33
N ILE A 380 28.13 16.31 -32.11
CA ILE A 380 27.44 17.02 -33.17
C ILE A 380 28.28 18.23 -33.54
N ASP A 381 28.66 18.34 -34.82
CA ASP A 381 29.42 19.48 -35.35
C ASP A 381 28.48 20.58 -35.90
N ASP A 382 27.35 20.19 -36.48
CA ASP A 382 26.35 21.12 -37.03
C ASP A 382 25.33 21.54 -35.96
N PRO A 383 25.20 22.84 -35.64
CA PRO A 383 24.32 23.33 -34.59
C PRO A 383 22.84 22.98 -34.81
N GLN A 384 22.38 22.75 -36.04
CA GLN A 384 20.99 22.38 -36.31
C GLN A 384 20.62 21.01 -35.74
N TRP A 385 21.56 20.06 -35.77
CA TRP A 385 21.35 18.70 -35.26
C TRP A 385 21.28 18.62 -33.73
N LEU A 386 21.65 19.69 -33.01
CA LEU A 386 21.46 19.77 -31.56
C LEU A 386 19.98 19.69 -31.15
N LEU A 387 19.04 19.98 -32.06
CA LEU A 387 17.61 19.77 -31.83
C LEU A 387 17.28 18.29 -31.54
N LEU A 388 18.02 17.35 -32.13
CA LEU A 388 17.86 15.92 -31.84
C LEU A 388 18.28 15.58 -30.40
N SER A 389 19.35 16.21 -29.91
CA SER A 389 19.77 16.10 -28.50
C SER A 389 18.68 16.58 -27.54
N MET A 390 17.97 17.63 -27.92
CA MET A 390 16.87 18.20 -27.13
C MET A 390 15.65 17.28 -27.02
N VAL A 391 15.48 16.29 -27.92
CA VAL A 391 14.45 15.25 -27.77
C VAL A 391 14.72 14.42 -26.51
N GLY A 392 15.95 13.91 -26.37
CA GLY A 392 16.34 13.11 -25.20
C GLY A 392 16.25 13.91 -23.89
N VAL A 393 16.73 15.16 -23.92
CA VAL A 393 16.64 16.08 -22.76
C VAL A 393 15.18 16.39 -22.42
N GLY A 394 14.30 16.55 -23.41
CA GLY A 394 12.87 16.76 -23.21
C GLY A 394 12.18 15.59 -22.52
N PHE A 395 12.49 14.34 -22.91
CA PHE A 395 11.99 13.14 -22.24
C PHE A 395 12.46 13.06 -20.78
N ALA A 396 13.74 13.35 -20.53
CA ALA A 396 14.26 13.40 -19.18
C ALA A 396 13.59 14.49 -18.34
N TRP A 397 13.40 15.70 -18.89
CA TRP A 397 12.73 16.80 -18.21
C TRP A 397 11.29 16.46 -17.81
N ALA A 398 10.50 15.93 -18.75
CA ALA A 398 9.13 15.50 -18.49
C ALA A 398 9.05 14.44 -17.39
N SER A 399 9.99 13.49 -17.41
CA SER A 399 10.11 12.40 -16.46
C SER A 399 10.51 12.89 -15.06
N ILE A 400 11.51 13.76 -14.95
CA ILE A 400 12.01 14.32 -13.68
C ILE A 400 10.91 15.11 -12.96
N LEU A 401 10.08 15.84 -13.71
CA LEU A 401 8.98 16.63 -13.15
C LEU A 401 7.70 15.81 -12.84
N SER A 402 7.64 14.52 -13.21
CA SER A 402 6.43 13.70 -13.05
C SER A 402 6.65 12.43 -12.22
N LEU A 403 7.45 11.48 -12.71
CA LEU A 403 7.53 10.13 -12.17
C LEU A 403 8.09 10.04 -10.74
N PRO A 404 9.10 10.84 -10.33
CA PRO A 404 9.56 10.87 -8.94
C PRO A 404 8.47 11.28 -7.95
N TYR A 405 7.60 12.22 -8.33
CA TYR A 405 6.48 12.65 -7.50
C TYR A 405 5.39 11.57 -7.41
N ALA A 406 5.16 10.83 -8.50
CA ALA A 406 4.29 9.65 -8.48
C ALA A 406 4.84 8.58 -7.52
N LEU A 407 6.14 8.22 -7.64
CA LEU A 407 6.80 7.26 -6.72
C LEU A 407 6.72 7.68 -5.27
N LEU A 408 6.90 8.98 -4.99
CA LEU A 408 6.85 9.50 -3.64
C LEU A 408 5.43 9.44 -3.07
N SER A 409 4.43 9.85 -3.86
CA SER A 409 3.01 9.83 -3.45
C SER A 409 2.53 8.44 -3.06
N ASP A 410 3.07 7.39 -3.69
CA ASP A 410 2.75 5.99 -3.37
C ASP A 410 3.42 5.49 -2.09
N SER A 411 4.30 6.28 -1.47
CA SER A 411 5.13 5.88 -0.34
C SER A 411 4.99 6.76 0.90
N VAL A 412 4.04 7.69 0.89
CA VAL A 412 3.86 8.74 1.90
C VAL A 412 2.43 8.73 2.44
N PRO A 413 2.23 8.83 3.77
CA PRO A 413 0.90 8.93 4.35
C PRO A 413 0.11 10.15 3.82
N ALA A 414 -1.17 9.95 3.48
CA ALA A 414 -2.07 11.00 2.97
C ALA A 414 -2.17 12.25 3.89
N ALA A 415 -2.06 12.05 5.21
CA ALA A 415 -2.09 13.13 6.20
C ALA A 415 -0.83 14.00 6.23
N LYS A 416 0.28 13.54 5.64
CA LYS A 416 1.58 14.24 5.60
C LYS A 416 2.10 14.48 4.18
N MET A 417 1.22 14.37 3.19
CA MET A 417 1.60 14.50 1.78
C MET A 417 2.28 15.83 1.48
N GLY A 418 1.75 16.95 1.96
CA GLY A 418 2.32 18.27 1.73
C GLY A 418 3.70 18.45 2.37
N VAL A 419 3.90 18.06 3.63
CA VAL A 419 5.21 18.20 4.30
C VAL A 419 6.28 17.35 3.62
N TYR A 420 5.97 16.11 3.22
CA TYR A 420 6.93 15.24 2.54
C TYR A 420 7.25 15.69 1.12
N MET A 421 6.26 16.22 0.38
CA MET A 421 6.52 16.86 -0.92
C MET A 421 7.42 18.09 -0.75
N GLY A 422 7.21 18.89 0.30
CA GLY A 422 8.04 20.05 0.58
C GLY A 422 9.47 19.67 0.98
N ILE A 423 9.65 18.60 1.75
CA ILE A 423 10.97 18.03 2.07
C ILE A 423 11.64 17.47 0.81
N PHE A 424 10.89 16.87 -0.12
CA PHE A 424 11.43 16.31 -1.35
C PHE A 424 12.18 17.35 -2.19
N ASN A 425 11.73 18.61 -2.14
CA ASN A 425 12.39 19.72 -2.81
C ASN A 425 13.83 19.98 -2.33
N PHE A 426 14.21 19.51 -1.13
CA PHE A 426 15.60 19.61 -0.68
C PHE A 426 16.53 18.89 -1.65
N PHE A 427 16.08 17.77 -2.22
CA PHE A 427 16.84 16.98 -3.18
C PHE A 427 16.84 17.58 -4.59
N ILE A 428 16.10 18.65 -4.82
CA ILE A 428 16.06 19.42 -6.07
C ILE A 428 16.96 20.65 -5.94
N VAL A 429 16.83 21.37 -4.82
CA VAL A 429 17.51 22.64 -4.55
C VAL A 429 18.96 22.47 -4.11
N ILE A 430 19.26 21.52 -3.22
CA ILE A 430 20.64 21.30 -2.74
C ILE A 430 21.59 21.03 -3.91
N PRO A 431 21.27 20.18 -4.90
CA PRO A 431 22.11 19.99 -6.07
C PRO A 431 22.39 21.27 -6.86
N GLN A 432 21.40 22.15 -6.98
CA GLN A 432 21.56 23.44 -7.68
C GLN A 432 22.53 24.36 -6.93
N LEU A 433 22.40 24.43 -5.59
CA LEU A 433 23.32 25.18 -4.74
C LEU A 433 24.74 24.60 -4.77
N VAL A 434 24.88 23.27 -4.79
CA VAL A 434 26.17 22.60 -4.93
C VAL A 434 26.77 22.86 -6.32
N ALA A 435 25.98 22.78 -7.38
CA ALA A 435 26.44 23.07 -8.74
C ALA A 435 26.89 24.54 -8.89
N ALA A 436 26.10 25.49 -8.40
CA ALA A 436 26.43 26.92 -8.43
C ALA A 436 27.74 27.24 -7.69
N SER A 437 27.98 26.59 -6.55
CA SER A 437 29.14 26.87 -5.69
C SER A 437 30.40 26.09 -6.06
N ALA A 438 30.28 24.80 -6.40
CA ALA A 438 31.43 23.91 -6.58
C ALA A 438 31.92 23.83 -8.03
N LEU A 439 31.04 23.96 -9.02
CA LEU A 439 31.38 23.65 -10.42
C LEU A 439 32.33 24.68 -11.02
N GLY A 440 32.16 25.96 -10.70
CA GLY A 440 33.08 27.03 -11.10
C GLY A 440 34.49 26.86 -10.50
N PHE A 441 34.58 26.42 -9.25
CA PHE A 441 35.85 26.09 -8.60
C PHE A 441 36.49 24.83 -9.20
N ALA A 442 35.72 23.75 -9.36
CA ALA A 442 36.19 22.48 -9.90
C ALA A 442 36.77 22.64 -11.31
N LEU A 443 36.13 23.45 -12.16
CA LEU A 443 36.63 23.78 -13.49
C LEU A 443 37.97 24.54 -13.41
N ARG A 444 38.07 25.60 -12.60
CA ARG A 444 39.33 26.35 -12.44
C ARG A 444 40.47 25.48 -11.88
N ALA A 445 40.17 24.58 -10.95
CA ALA A 445 41.14 23.69 -10.31
C ALA A 445 41.64 22.58 -11.26
N TRP A 446 40.76 22.02 -12.10
CA TRP A 446 41.14 20.99 -13.08
C TRP A 446 41.88 21.53 -14.31
N LEU A 447 41.78 22.84 -14.57
CA LEU A 447 42.28 23.47 -15.81
C LEU A 447 43.47 24.41 -15.59
N GLY A 448 44.15 24.28 -14.44
CA GLY A 448 45.43 24.94 -14.20
C GLY A 448 45.35 26.42 -13.85
N GLY A 449 44.25 26.91 -13.29
CA GLY A 449 44.22 28.22 -12.61
C GLY A 449 44.16 29.47 -13.49
N GLN A 450 43.79 29.39 -14.77
CA GLN A 450 43.52 30.58 -15.58
C GLN A 450 42.15 31.19 -15.19
N PRO A 451 42.09 32.47 -14.77
CA PRO A 451 40.83 33.13 -14.46
C PRO A 451 39.99 33.34 -15.72
N MET A 452 38.67 33.29 -15.56
CA MET A 452 37.66 33.44 -16.63
C MET A 452 37.49 34.88 -17.14
N HIS A 453 38.43 35.79 -16.83
CA HIS A 453 38.37 37.20 -17.19
C HIS A 453 39.58 37.59 -18.04
N SER A 454 39.28 38.08 -19.25
CA SER A 454 40.10 38.93 -20.12
C SER A 454 41.53 38.48 -20.52
N ALA A 455 41.69 38.32 -21.83
CA ALA A 455 42.86 38.69 -22.65
C ALA A 455 44.24 38.04 -22.38
N ASP A 456 44.65 37.12 -23.25
CA ASP A 456 45.66 37.37 -24.30
C ASP A 456 45.90 36.07 -25.09
N CYS A 457 45.39 36.02 -26.31
CA CYS A 457 45.64 34.92 -27.24
C CYS A 457 46.37 35.42 -28.49
N ARG A 458 47.48 36.15 -28.32
CA ARG A 458 48.38 36.47 -29.44
C ARG A 458 49.87 36.16 -29.28
N SER A 459 50.35 35.68 -28.14
CA SER A 459 51.81 35.47 -27.97
C SER A 459 52.23 34.02 -27.67
N VAL A 460 51.78 33.03 -28.45
CA VAL A 460 52.56 31.79 -28.61
C VAL A 460 52.43 31.29 -30.06
N ARG A 461 53.10 32.00 -30.98
CA ARG A 461 53.57 31.39 -32.22
C ARG A 461 54.91 30.74 -31.92
N VAL A 462 54.98 29.41 -31.99
CA VAL A 462 56.02 28.60 -32.66
C VAL A 462 55.94 27.15 -32.14
N ALA A 463 55.94 26.21 -33.10
CA ALA A 463 56.14 24.75 -33.00
C ALA A 463 54.93 23.85 -32.62
N GLY A 464 54.04 23.64 -33.60
CA GLY A 464 53.77 22.30 -34.15
C GLY A 464 53.15 21.21 -33.26
N SER A 465 51.85 21.35 -32.96
CA SER A 465 50.81 20.29 -32.94
C SER A 465 49.64 20.81 -32.09
N VAL A 466 48.47 20.91 -32.71
CA VAL A 466 47.27 21.58 -32.18
C VAL A 466 46.72 20.84 -30.96
N PRO A 467 46.62 21.45 -29.76
CA PRO A 467 45.61 21.08 -28.77
C PRO A 467 44.42 22.02 -28.98
N SER A 468 43.32 21.46 -29.47
CA SER A 468 42.05 22.19 -29.61
C SER A 468 41.56 22.70 -28.26
N GLY A 469 40.94 23.89 -28.24
CA GLY A 469 40.35 24.54 -27.06
C GLY A 469 39.19 23.78 -26.39
N GLY A 470 39.04 22.48 -26.64
CA GLY A 470 37.99 21.60 -26.12
C GLY A 470 38.29 20.91 -24.78
N GLY A 471 39.50 21.05 -24.22
CA GLY A 471 39.89 20.33 -22.99
C GLY A 471 39.09 20.72 -21.74
N VAL A 472 38.77 22.01 -21.60
CA VAL A 472 37.99 22.59 -20.51
C VAL A 472 36.55 22.07 -20.51
N MET A 473 35.97 22.02 -21.70
CA MET A 473 34.55 21.75 -21.91
C MET A 473 34.25 20.27 -21.97
N ARG A 474 35.16 19.47 -22.54
CA ARG A 474 35.10 18.00 -22.47
C ARG A 474 35.17 17.51 -21.03
N GLY A 475 35.90 18.18 -20.14
CA GLY A 475 35.95 17.86 -18.72
C GLY A 475 34.61 18.05 -18.00
N ALA A 476 33.97 19.21 -18.16
CA ALA A 476 32.66 19.51 -17.57
C ALA A 476 31.57 18.55 -18.05
N LEU A 477 31.50 18.32 -19.37
CA LEU A 477 30.50 17.42 -19.94
C LEU A 477 30.79 15.96 -19.60
N SER A 478 32.05 15.52 -19.56
CA SER A 478 32.40 14.15 -19.13
C SER A 478 32.03 13.87 -17.68
N VAL A 479 32.12 14.87 -16.79
CA VAL A 479 31.68 14.76 -15.39
C VAL A 479 30.15 14.69 -15.32
N ALA A 480 29.43 15.55 -16.04
CA ALA A 480 27.96 15.50 -16.11
C ALA A 480 27.46 14.18 -16.71
N VAL A 481 28.12 13.68 -17.76
CA VAL A 481 27.86 12.41 -18.43
C VAL A 481 28.15 11.22 -17.51
N SER A 482 29.29 11.23 -16.81
CA SER A 482 29.62 10.16 -15.85
C SER A 482 28.59 10.13 -14.72
N LEU A 483 28.15 11.28 -14.21
CA LEU A 483 27.17 11.36 -13.12
C LEU A 483 25.75 10.93 -13.55
N VAL A 484 25.34 11.22 -14.79
CA VAL A 484 24.07 10.73 -15.36
C VAL A 484 24.14 9.22 -15.66
N LEU A 485 25.28 8.72 -16.13
CA LEU A 485 25.52 7.28 -16.32
C LEU A 485 25.62 6.53 -14.97
N PHE A 486 26.18 7.13 -13.92
CA PHE A 486 26.16 6.60 -12.56
C PHE A 486 24.76 6.62 -11.94
N ALA A 487 23.94 7.63 -12.25
CA ALA A 487 22.52 7.64 -11.90
C ALA A 487 21.73 6.52 -12.63
N GLY A 488 22.14 6.16 -13.85
CA GLY A 488 21.61 5.02 -14.62
C GLY A 488 22.14 3.64 -14.20
N HIS A 489 23.34 3.56 -13.61
CA HIS A 489 23.98 2.31 -13.14
C HIS A 489 23.72 1.96 -11.68
N ALA A 490 22.99 2.78 -10.93
CA ALA A 490 22.40 2.35 -9.66
C ALA A 490 21.21 1.38 -9.87
N ALA A 491 21.23 0.58 -10.94
CA ALA A 491 20.49 -0.66 -11.02
C ALA A 491 21.22 -1.66 -10.12
N ALA A 492 20.90 -1.62 -8.82
CA ALA A 492 21.11 -2.79 -7.97
C ALA A 492 20.55 -3.99 -8.74
N ALA A 493 21.34 -5.05 -8.89
CA ALA A 493 20.88 -6.31 -9.48
C ALA A 493 19.48 -6.64 -8.94
N PRO A 494 18.54 -7.14 -9.77
CA PRO A 494 17.17 -7.36 -9.34
C PRO A 494 17.17 -8.16 -8.06
N ARG A 495 16.74 -7.51 -6.98
CA ARG A 495 16.62 -8.09 -5.65
C ARG A 495 15.71 -9.32 -5.79
N PRO A 496 16.18 -10.54 -5.46
CA PRO A 496 15.35 -11.74 -5.54
C PRO A 496 14.03 -11.53 -4.79
N VAL A 497 12.91 -11.98 -5.33
CA VAL A 497 11.61 -11.83 -4.67
C VAL A 497 11.26 -13.14 -3.98
N TYR A 498 11.04 -13.08 -2.66
CA TYR A 498 10.62 -14.21 -1.84
C TYR A 498 9.31 -13.84 -1.13
N VAL A 499 8.22 -14.44 -1.57
CA VAL A 499 6.88 -14.18 -1.03
C VAL A 499 6.07 -15.47 -1.10
N GLY A 500 5.40 -15.83 -0.01
CA GLY A 500 4.50 -17.00 0.03
C GLY A 500 3.14 -16.67 -0.55
N THR A 501 2.56 -15.54 -0.17
CA THR A 501 1.35 -15.02 -0.79
C THR A 501 1.34 -13.49 -0.82
N THR A 502 0.72 -12.94 -1.87
CA THR A 502 0.40 -11.51 -1.97
C THR A 502 -1.03 -11.20 -1.55
N GLU A 503 -1.82 -12.21 -1.18
CA GLU A 503 -3.20 -12.06 -0.69
C GLU A 503 -3.22 -11.18 0.56
N PRO A 504 -3.86 -9.99 0.51
CA PRO A 504 -3.94 -9.09 1.66
C PRO A 504 -4.60 -9.73 2.87
N PHE A 505 -5.59 -10.60 2.70
CA PHE A 505 -6.30 -11.24 3.81
C PHE A 505 -5.39 -12.14 4.67
N ALA A 506 -4.25 -12.59 4.14
CA ALA A 506 -3.29 -13.43 4.88
C ALA A 506 -2.59 -12.72 6.07
N SER A 507 -2.69 -11.38 6.15
CA SER A 507 -2.20 -10.65 7.33
C SER A 507 -3.07 -10.81 8.57
N ASP A 508 -4.33 -11.23 8.40
CA ASP A 508 -5.32 -11.24 9.46
C ASP A 508 -5.53 -12.65 10.01
N ALA A 509 -5.42 -12.80 11.33
CA ALA A 509 -5.95 -13.98 12.00
C ALA A 509 -7.46 -13.82 12.21
N VAL A 510 -8.20 -14.92 12.08
CA VAL A 510 -9.66 -14.96 12.14
C VAL A 510 -10.13 -15.55 13.46
N TYR A 511 -11.02 -14.84 14.15
CA TYR A 511 -11.74 -15.34 15.31
C TYR A 511 -13.14 -15.79 14.87
N PHE A 512 -13.43 -17.09 14.94
CA PHE A 512 -14.70 -17.64 14.46
C PHE A 512 -15.71 -17.77 15.60
N VAL A 513 -16.87 -17.15 15.40
CA VAL A 513 -17.96 -17.02 16.36
C VAL A 513 -19.23 -17.66 15.80
N VAL A 514 -19.85 -18.55 16.57
CA VAL A 514 -21.27 -18.90 16.36
C VAL A 514 -22.08 -17.82 17.07
N THR A 515 -22.72 -16.94 16.29
CA THR A 515 -23.29 -15.68 16.79
C THR A 515 -24.25 -15.91 17.96
N ASP A 516 -25.24 -16.80 17.79
CA ASP A 516 -26.21 -17.19 18.84
C ASP A 516 -25.56 -17.74 20.13
N ARG A 517 -24.34 -18.26 20.04
CA ARG A 517 -23.64 -18.94 21.14
C ARG A 517 -22.61 -18.06 21.83
N PHE A 518 -22.39 -16.83 21.37
CA PHE A 518 -21.33 -15.98 21.88
C PHE A 518 -21.77 -15.13 23.06
N VAL A 519 -22.44 -14.01 22.83
CA VAL A 519 -22.92 -13.10 23.88
C VAL A 519 -24.27 -12.55 23.44
N ASN A 520 -25.26 -12.66 24.32
CA ASN A 520 -26.53 -11.94 24.21
C ASN A 520 -26.31 -10.50 24.67
N GLY A 521 -26.26 -9.57 23.71
CA GLY A 521 -26.04 -8.15 23.96
C GLY A 521 -27.34 -7.35 24.02
N ASP A 522 -28.40 -7.83 23.39
CA ASP A 522 -29.72 -7.22 23.38
C ASP A 522 -30.84 -8.24 23.61
N PRO A 523 -31.18 -8.56 24.87
CA PRO A 523 -32.25 -9.51 25.17
C PRO A 523 -33.64 -9.10 24.65
N SER A 524 -33.82 -7.89 24.10
CA SER A 524 -35.09 -7.46 23.54
C SER A 524 -35.40 -8.06 22.16
N ASN A 525 -34.40 -8.64 21.48
CA ASN A 525 -34.57 -9.42 20.26
C ASN A 525 -34.69 -10.94 20.53
N ASP A 526 -34.72 -11.36 21.80
CA ASP A 526 -34.98 -12.74 22.18
C ASP A 526 -36.47 -13.08 21.95
N HIS A 527 -36.80 -13.75 20.85
CA HIS A 527 -38.17 -14.19 20.54
C HIS A 527 -38.58 -15.46 21.32
N ARG A 528 -38.49 -15.43 22.66
CA ARG A 528 -38.69 -16.61 23.53
C ARG A 528 -40.06 -17.29 23.44
N ASP A 529 -41.07 -16.54 23.01
CA ASP A 529 -42.44 -17.04 22.82
C ASP A 529 -42.69 -17.59 21.40
N GLN A 530 -41.70 -17.52 20.51
CA GLN A 530 -41.78 -18.00 19.12
C GLN A 530 -41.93 -19.53 19.05
N GLY A 531 -42.67 -19.99 18.04
CA GLY A 531 -42.88 -21.42 17.74
C GLY A 531 -43.98 -22.11 18.55
N GLY A 532 -44.57 -21.46 19.55
CA GLY A 532 -45.71 -21.98 20.31
C GLY A 532 -45.47 -23.38 20.91
N LYS A 533 -46.09 -24.42 20.33
CA LYS A 533 -45.87 -25.83 20.76
C LYS A 533 -44.50 -26.38 20.37
N HIS A 534 -43.87 -25.78 19.37
CA HIS A 534 -42.56 -26.09 18.83
C HIS A 534 -41.60 -24.93 19.12
N ARG A 535 -41.46 -24.58 20.41
CA ARG A 535 -40.64 -23.47 20.91
C ARG A 535 -39.24 -23.44 20.25
N THR A 536 -38.69 -22.25 20.02
CA THR A 536 -37.38 -22.08 19.38
C THR A 536 -36.21 -21.83 20.34
N PHE A 537 -36.48 -21.41 21.58
CA PHE A 537 -35.46 -21.12 22.58
C PHE A 537 -35.27 -22.24 23.61
N ASP A 538 -34.06 -22.31 24.17
CA ASP A 538 -33.71 -23.10 25.36
C ASP A 538 -34.16 -24.58 25.28
N ILE A 539 -33.66 -25.29 24.28
CA ILE A 539 -33.98 -26.71 24.04
C ILE A 539 -32.77 -27.56 24.42
N PRO A 540 -32.64 -27.98 25.69
CA PRO A 540 -31.49 -28.77 26.13
C PRO A 540 -31.51 -30.16 25.51
N VAL A 541 -30.31 -30.69 25.28
CA VAL A 541 -30.06 -32.10 24.92
C VAL A 541 -29.35 -32.73 26.12
N PRO A 542 -30.08 -33.45 26.99
CA PRO A 542 -29.49 -34.03 28.19
C PRO A 542 -28.39 -35.02 27.85
N CYS A 543 -27.19 -34.80 28.41
CA CYS A 543 -26.05 -35.70 28.22
C CYS A 543 -25.76 -36.53 29.47
N PRO A 544 -25.23 -37.77 29.33
CA PRO A 544 -24.99 -38.67 30.46
C PRO A 544 -24.10 -38.09 31.57
N ASP A 545 -23.23 -37.15 31.23
CA ASP A 545 -22.29 -36.49 32.12
C ASP A 545 -22.76 -35.11 32.62
N LYS A 546 -24.03 -34.76 32.37
CA LYS A 546 -24.69 -33.53 32.83
C LYS A 546 -24.11 -32.24 32.24
N VAL A 547 -23.32 -32.34 31.18
CA VAL A 547 -22.94 -31.20 30.34
C VAL A 547 -23.86 -31.22 29.13
N ASP A 548 -25.05 -30.62 29.30
CA ASP A 548 -26.10 -30.70 28.30
C ASP A 548 -25.78 -29.86 27.07
N GLY A 549 -26.09 -30.39 25.89
CA GLY A 549 -26.12 -29.61 24.65
C GLY A 549 -27.36 -28.71 24.58
N ASN A 550 -27.46 -27.89 23.54
CA ASN A 550 -28.66 -27.11 23.27
C ASN A 550 -28.88 -26.97 21.76
N ILE A 551 -30.11 -27.22 21.32
CA ILE A 551 -30.55 -27.21 19.92
C ILE A 551 -31.56 -26.10 19.61
N GLY A 552 -31.84 -25.25 20.61
CA GLY A 552 -32.57 -23.99 20.50
C GLY A 552 -31.62 -22.79 20.33
N TYR A 553 -32.22 -21.63 20.08
CA TYR A 553 -31.57 -20.34 20.25
C TYR A 553 -31.25 -20.07 21.74
N LEU A 554 -30.15 -19.35 21.97
CA LEU A 554 -29.66 -18.91 23.28
C LEU A 554 -29.48 -17.39 23.37
N GLY A 555 -29.68 -16.68 22.26
CA GLY A 555 -29.86 -15.22 22.20
C GLY A 555 -28.59 -14.44 21.93
N GLY A 556 -27.50 -15.09 21.49
CA GLY A 556 -26.32 -14.34 21.03
C GLY A 556 -26.59 -13.57 19.73
N ASP A 557 -26.11 -12.34 19.65
CA ASP A 557 -26.58 -11.37 18.64
C ASP A 557 -25.45 -10.43 18.15
N PHE A 558 -25.79 -9.51 17.23
CA PHE A 558 -24.83 -8.53 16.70
C PHE A 558 -24.31 -7.56 17.77
N ARG A 559 -25.14 -7.18 18.75
CA ARG A 559 -24.72 -6.29 19.84
C ARG A 559 -23.66 -6.96 20.70
N GLY A 560 -23.84 -8.23 21.05
CA GLY A 560 -22.90 -8.98 21.85
C GLY A 560 -21.57 -9.22 21.15
N VAL A 561 -21.57 -9.43 19.83
CA VAL A 561 -20.34 -9.48 19.02
C VAL A 561 -19.65 -8.11 19.01
N LEU A 562 -20.39 -7.02 18.75
CA LEU A 562 -19.81 -5.68 18.65
C LEU A 562 -19.27 -5.16 19.99
N ASP A 563 -20.01 -5.34 21.09
CA ASP A 563 -19.60 -4.89 22.42
C ASP A 563 -18.32 -5.61 22.89
N ASN A 564 -18.05 -6.80 22.37
CA ASN A 564 -16.85 -7.58 22.63
C ASN A 564 -15.81 -7.51 21.50
N ALA A 565 -15.96 -6.62 20.52
CA ALA A 565 -14.97 -6.40 19.46
C ALA A 565 -13.59 -6.04 20.04
N GLY A 566 -13.57 -5.23 21.13
CA GLY A 566 -12.35 -4.90 21.84
C GLY A 566 -11.64 -6.11 22.46
N TYR A 567 -12.39 -7.10 22.96
CA TYR A 567 -11.84 -8.34 23.48
C TYR A 567 -11.12 -9.14 22.38
N ILE A 568 -11.79 -9.32 21.24
CA ILE A 568 -11.25 -10.06 20.08
C ILE A 568 -10.02 -9.34 19.51
N ARG A 569 -10.10 -8.02 19.35
CA ARG A 569 -8.97 -7.22 18.84
C ARG A 569 -7.78 -7.26 19.79
N ASN A 570 -8.03 -7.16 21.10
CA ASN A 570 -6.98 -7.21 22.11
C ASN A 570 -6.29 -8.57 22.19
N LEU A 571 -6.97 -9.66 21.80
CA LEU A 571 -6.35 -10.99 21.63
C LEU A 571 -5.36 -11.03 20.46
N GLY A 572 -5.39 -10.09 19.52
CA GLY A 572 -4.48 -10.04 18.36
C GLY A 572 -5.09 -10.53 17.05
N PHE A 573 -6.42 -10.66 16.98
CA PHE A 573 -7.13 -10.99 15.74
C PHE A 573 -7.38 -9.74 14.89
N GLY A 574 -7.40 -9.92 13.58
CA GLY A 574 -7.68 -8.87 12.59
C GLY A 574 -9.03 -9.04 11.89
N ALA A 575 -9.70 -10.18 12.09
CA ALA A 575 -10.98 -10.49 11.47
C ALA A 575 -11.88 -11.32 12.41
N VAL A 576 -13.19 -11.17 12.25
CA VAL A 576 -14.23 -11.98 12.90
C VAL A 576 -15.03 -12.72 11.84
N TRP A 577 -15.13 -14.04 11.98
CA TRP A 577 -16.04 -14.86 11.19
C TRP A 577 -17.32 -15.09 11.98
N ILE A 578 -18.45 -14.71 11.39
CA ILE A 578 -19.79 -14.91 11.93
C ILE A 578 -20.58 -15.90 11.07
N THR A 579 -21.50 -16.63 11.70
CA THR A 579 -22.46 -17.54 11.03
C THR A 579 -23.37 -16.79 10.05
N PRO A 580 -24.12 -17.51 9.18
CA PRO A 580 -25.03 -16.87 8.24
C PRO A 580 -26.07 -16.00 8.98
N ILE A 581 -26.43 -14.89 8.34
CA ILE A 581 -27.29 -13.85 8.93
C ILE A 581 -28.72 -13.83 8.38
N VAL A 582 -29.02 -14.77 7.47
CA VAL A 582 -30.27 -14.81 6.72
C VAL A 582 -31.40 -15.41 7.56
N ASP A 583 -32.64 -15.01 7.26
CA ASP A 583 -33.86 -15.45 7.92
C ASP A 583 -34.01 -16.99 8.01
N ASN A 584 -34.44 -17.54 9.15
CA ASN A 584 -34.62 -18.98 9.40
C ASN A 584 -36.07 -19.30 9.85
N PRO A 585 -36.49 -20.59 9.92
CA PRO A 585 -37.84 -20.95 10.37
C PRO A 585 -38.12 -20.64 11.84
N ASP A 586 -39.34 -20.16 12.12
CA ASP A 586 -39.83 -19.73 13.43
C ASP A 586 -40.36 -20.89 14.31
N GLU A 587 -40.05 -22.14 13.99
CA GLU A 587 -40.47 -23.32 14.75
C GLU A 587 -39.32 -24.32 14.88
N ALA A 588 -39.29 -25.10 15.96
CA ALA A 588 -38.44 -26.28 16.03
C ALA A 588 -38.88 -27.35 15.01
N PHE A 589 -37.92 -27.91 14.29
CA PHE A 589 -38.18 -28.88 13.23
C PHE A 589 -38.73 -30.19 13.78
N THR A 590 -39.86 -30.69 13.25
CA THR A 590 -40.51 -31.92 13.75
C THR A 590 -40.17 -33.17 12.95
N GLY A 591 -39.47 -33.02 11.82
CA GLY A 591 -38.99 -34.12 10.99
C GLY A 591 -37.73 -34.79 11.54
N SER A 592 -37.02 -35.53 10.68
CA SER A 592 -35.74 -36.21 10.94
C SER A 592 -35.77 -37.22 12.11
N LYS A 593 -34.60 -37.77 12.45
CA LYS A 593 -34.38 -38.69 13.58
C LYS A 593 -34.15 -37.90 14.89
N PRO A 594 -34.45 -38.47 16.07
CA PRO A 594 -34.16 -37.83 17.36
C PRO A 594 -32.69 -37.48 17.55
N ILE A 595 -32.43 -36.31 18.15
CA ILE A 595 -31.08 -35.88 18.54
C ILE A 595 -30.64 -36.56 19.84
N SER A 596 -29.37 -36.94 19.88
CA SER A 596 -28.61 -37.35 21.06
C SER A 596 -27.23 -36.67 21.07
N CYS A 597 -26.56 -36.70 22.22
CA CYS A 597 -25.23 -36.10 22.41
C CYS A 597 -24.14 -36.64 21.47
N THR A 598 -24.34 -37.83 20.88
CA THR A 598 -23.41 -38.46 19.94
C THR A 598 -23.96 -38.55 18.53
N SER A 599 -25.20 -38.10 18.29
CA SER A 599 -25.79 -38.11 16.97
C SER A 599 -25.23 -37.00 16.10
N THR A 600 -25.11 -37.26 14.80
CA THR A 600 -24.75 -36.32 13.75
C THR A 600 -25.81 -36.39 12.66
N LEU A 601 -26.06 -35.26 11.98
CA LEU A 601 -27.05 -35.17 10.89
C LEU A 601 -28.44 -35.67 11.30
N THR A 602 -28.87 -35.27 12.49
CA THR A 602 -30.21 -35.50 13.05
C THR A 602 -30.74 -34.17 13.54
N ASP A 603 -31.97 -33.82 13.17
CA ASP A 603 -32.48 -32.46 13.37
C ASP A 603 -33.83 -32.38 14.10
N ARG A 604 -34.37 -33.50 14.59
CA ARG A 604 -35.66 -33.47 15.30
C ARG A 604 -35.58 -32.64 16.57
N GLY A 605 -36.37 -31.58 16.61
CA GLY A 605 -36.46 -30.61 17.70
C GLY A 605 -35.44 -29.48 17.61
N LYS A 606 -34.58 -29.46 16.58
CA LYS A 606 -33.58 -28.42 16.36
C LYS A 606 -34.19 -27.20 15.68
N THR A 607 -33.53 -26.06 15.84
CA THR A 607 -33.97 -24.74 15.37
C THR A 607 -32.90 -24.10 14.50
N GLY A 608 -33.25 -23.02 13.81
CA GLY A 608 -32.34 -22.28 12.93
C GLY A 608 -31.21 -21.50 13.60
N TYR A 609 -30.93 -21.68 14.90
CA TYR A 609 -29.97 -20.87 15.68
C TYR A 609 -28.58 -20.69 15.06
N HIS A 610 -28.16 -21.64 14.21
CA HIS A 610 -26.86 -21.64 13.56
C HIS A 610 -26.83 -20.86 12.24
N GLY A 611 -27.97 -20.40 11.71
CA GLY A 611 -28.07 -19.58 10.50
C GLY A 611 -28.15 -20.36 9.17
N TYR A 612 -27.76 -21.64 9.15
CA TYR A 612 -27.71 -22.45 7.91
C TYR A 612 -29.07 -22.90 7.33
N TRP A 613 -30.22 -22.52 7.91
CA TRP A 613 -31.55 -22.94 7.42
C TRP A 613 -32.29 -21.80 6.73
N GLY A 614 -31.61 -21.12 5.81
CA GLY A 614 -32.14 -19.93 5.13
C GLY A 614 -33.50 -20.15 4.47
N ILE A 615 -34.46 -19.28 4.79
CA ILE A 615 -35.79 -19.19 4.15
C ILE A 615 -35.96 -17.89 3.34
N ASN A 616 -35.21 -16.84 3.68
CA ASN A 616 -35.15 -15.60 2.92
C ASN A 616 -33.75 -15.01 2.97
N PHE A 617 -33.01 -15.14 1.88
CA PHE A 617 -31.61 -14.72 1.80
C PHE A 617 -31.43 -13.20 1.71
N TYR A 618 -32.51 -12.44 1.47
CA TYR A 618 -32.50 -10.97 1.42
C TYR A 618 -32.89 -10.30 2.74
N LYS A 619 -33.33 -11.08 3.73
CA LYS A 619 -33.81 -10.60 5.03
C LYS A 619 -32.91 -11.11 6.16
N LEU A 620 -32.66 -10.25 7.14
CA LEU A 620 -31.96 -10.66 8.37
C LEU A 620 -32.86 -11.54 9.23
N ASP A 621 -32.26 -12.54 9.86
CA ASP A 621 -32.88 -13.28 10.96
C ASP A 621 -33.20 -12.33 12.13
N GLU A 622 -34.44 -12.36 12.61
CA GLU A 622 -34.93 -11.41 13.62
C GLU A 622 -34.26 -11.52 15.00
N HIS A 623 -33.50 -12.58 15.25
CA HIS A 623 -32.76 -12.79 16.50
C HIS A 623 -31.40 -12.07 16.53
N LEU A 624 -30.91 -11.56 15.39
CA LEU A 624 -29.57 -11.00 15.27
C LEU A 624 -29.48 -9.46 15.43
N PRO A 625 -30.31 -8.64 14.76
CA PRO A 625 -30.20 -7.19 14.87
C PRO A 625 -30.78 -6.68 16.19
N SER A 626 -30.25 -5.55 16.65
CA SER A 626 -30.87 -4.74 17.72
C SER A 626 -31.68 -3.61 17.11
N ARG A 627 -32.52 -2.95 17.92
CA ARG A 627 -33.34 -1.81 17.46
C ARG A 627 -32.52 -0.69 16.79
N ASP A 628 -31.28 -0.48 17.22
CA ASP A 628 -30.35 0.55 16.76
C ASP A 628 -29.10 -0.02 16.06
N LEU A 629 -29.05 -1.33 15.82
CA LEU A 629 -27.90 -2.00 15.22
C LEU A 629 -28.36 -3.06 14.20
N ASP A 630 -28.25 -2.71 12.93
CA ASP A 630 -28.40 -3.65 11.82
C ASP A 630 -27.04 -4.22 11.39
N PHE A 631 -27.02 -5.01 10.30
CA PHE A 631 -25.80 -5.64 9.81
C PHE A 631 -24.77 -4.62 9.32
N ALA A 632 -25.19 -3.57 8.61
CA ALA A 632 -24.30 -2.48 8.20
C ALA A 632 -23.72 -1.70 9.40
N GLY A 633 -24.50 -1.56 10.47
CA GLY A 633 -24.05 -1.01 11.74
C GLY A 633 -23.00 -1.91 12.42
N LEU A 634 -23.21 -3.23 12.42
CA LEU A 634 -22.25 -4.21 12.94
C LEU A 634 -20.91 -4.13 12.19
N THR A 635 -20.93 -4.23 10.86
CA THR A 635 -19.71 -4.21 10.03
C THR A 635 -18.94 -2.91 10.24
N LYS A 636 -19.62 -1.76 10.20
CA LYS A 636 -19.03 -0.46 10.50
C LYS A 636 -18.42 -0.39 11.90
N GLY A 637 -19.11 -0.97 12.89
CA GLY A 637 -18.63 -1.05 14.27
C GLY A 637 -17.36 -1.90 14.41
N LEU A 638 -17.34 -3.08 13.78
CA LEU A 638 -16.18 -3.96 13.76
C LEU A 638 -15.00 -3.33 13.03
N HIS A 639 -15.23 -2.69 11.88
CA HIS A 639 -14.19 -1.91 11.18
C HIS A 639 -13.66 -0.78 12.05
N GLY A 640 -14.52 -0.07 12.79
CA GLY A 640 -14.13 0.95 13.76
C GLY A 640 -13.25 0.42 14.90
N ALA A 641 -13.38 -0.87 15.24
CA ALA A 641 -12.54 -1.59 16.19
C ALA A 641 -11.27 -2.20 15.54
N GLY A 642 -11.08 -2.03 14.22
CA GLY A 642 -9.96 -2.60 13.47
C GLY A 642 -10.11 -4.10 13.18
N LEU A 643 -11.34 -4.59 13.06
CA LEU A 643 -11.67 -5.98 12.72
C LEU A 643 -12.42 -6.05 11.38
N LYS A 644 -11.94 -6.90 10.49
CA LYS A 644 -12.63 -7.30 9.26
C LYS A 644 -13.79 -8.27 9.55
N VAL A 645 -14.76 -8.34 8.65
CA VAL A 645 -15.91 -9.23 8.75
C VAL A 645 -15.82 -10.34 7.69
N VAL A 646 -15.79 -11.58 8.17
CA VAL A 646 -15.99 -12.78 7.35
C VAL A 646 -17.43 -13.24 7.52
N LEU A 647 -18.21 -13.22 6.44
CA LEU A 647 -19.60 -13.69 6.46
C LEU A 647 -19.67 -15.11 5.92
N ASP A 648 -20.31 -16.01 6.68
CA ASP A 648 -20.65 -17.33 6.19
C ASP A 648 -21.84 -17.26 5.22
N ILE A 649 -21.74 -17.99 4.11
CA ILE A 649 -22.75 -18.02 3.04
C ILE A 649 -23.12 -19.46 2.69
N VAL A 650 -24.40 -19.66 2.35
CA VAL A 650 -24.97 -20.95 1.98
C VAL A 650 -25.42 -20.88 0.52
N GLY A 651 -24.75 -21.63 -0.34
CA GLY A 651 -25.14 -21.76 -1.76
C GLY A 651 -25.96 -23.01 -2.06
N ASN A 652 -25.85 -24.05 -1.23
CA ASN A 652 -26.36 -25.38 -1.53
C ASN A 652 -27.85 -25.55 -1.26
N HIS A 653 -28.36 -25.04 -0.14
CA HIS A 653 -29.68 -25.42 0.37
C HIS A 653 -30.39 -24.28 1.11
N GLY A 654 -31.70 -24.45 1.33
CA GLY A 654 -32.49 -23.71 2.32
C GLY A 654 -32.72 -24.52 3.60
N SER A 655 -33.87 -24.32 4.24
CA SER A 655 -34.26 -25.05 5.46
C SER A 655 -34.61 -26.54 5.22
N PRO A 656 -34.68 -27.38 6.28
CA PRO A 656 -35.22 -28.74 6.20
C PRO A 656 -36.63 -28.78 5.58
N ALA A 657 -36.92 -29.76 4.75
CA ALA A 657 -38.02 -29.64 3.79
C ALA A 657 -39.00 -30.81 3.74
N TRP A 658 -38.68 -31.97 4.29
CA TRP A 658 -39.57 -33.14 4.29
C TRP A 658 -39.42 -34.00 5.56
N THR A 659 -40.19 -35.08 5.68
CA THR A 659 -40.31 -36.00 6.85
C THR A 659 -41.12 -35.49 8.05
N MET A 660 -41.63 -34.26 8.00
CA MET A 660 -42.45 -33.73 9.09
C MET A 660 -43.78 -34.53 9.19
N PRO A 661 -44.24 -34.91 10.39
CA PRO A 661 -45.53 -35.59 10.56
C PRO A 661 -46.71 -34.77 10.04
N LYS A 662 -46.60 -33.45 10.14
CA LYS A 662 -47.50 -32.46 9.54
C LYS A 662 -46.63 -31.35 8.97
N ARG A 663 -47.05 -30.81 7.83
CA ARG A 663 -46.36 -29.68 7.21
C ARG A 663 -46.28 -28.50 8.20
N GLN A 664 -45.07 -27.99 8.42
CA GLN A 664 -44.81 -26.78 9.20
C GLN A 664 -44.63 -25.57 8.26
N PRO A 665 -44.97 -24.35 8.71
CA PRO A 665 -44.66 -23.12 7.97
C PRO A 665 -43.15 -22.93 7.81
N GLN A 666 -42.72 -22.20 6.77
CA GLN A 666 -41.33 -21.83 6.43
C GLN A 666 -40.37 -22.98 6.09
N PHE A 667 -40.58 -24.18 6.61
CA PHE A 667 -39.77 -25.35 6.30
C PHE A 667 -39.91 -25.78 4.83
N GLY A 668 -38.79 -25.80 4.12
CA GLY A 668 -38.71 -26.05 2.69
C GLY A 668 -39.31 -24.95 1.82
N GLN A 669 -39.49 -23.73 2.35
CA GLN A 669 -40.02 -22.58 1.62
C GLN A 669 -38.92 -21.54 1.41
N ILE A 670 -38.96 -20.84 0.27
CA ILE A 670 -38.08 -19.70 -0.02
C ILE A 670 -38.91 -18.49 -0.40
N PHE A 671 -38.53 -17.35 0.17
CA PHE A 671 -39.16 -16.06 -0.06
C PHE A 671 -38.19 -15.10 -0.77
N ASP A 672 -38.75 -14.22 -1.59
CA ASP A 672 -37.99 -13.11 -2.17
C ASP A 672 -37.84 -11.93 -1.20
N LYS A 673 -37.13 -10.89 -1.65
CA LYS A 673 -36.89 -9.66 -0.89
C LYS A 673 -38.17 -8.95 -0.41
N ASP A 674 -39.29 -9.15 -1.12
CA ASP A 674 -40.57 -8.50 -0.83
C ASP A 674 -41.46 -9.41 0.05
N GLY A 675 -40.94 -10.58 0.46
CA GLY A 675 -41.65 -11.56 1.28
C GLY A 675 -42.60 -12.46 0.49
N THR A 676 -42.50 -12.49 -0.84
CA THR A 676 -43.33 -13.34 -1.69
C THR A 676 -42.75 -14.75 -1.74
N LEU A 677 -43.60 -15.77 -1.58
CA LEU A 677 -43.19 -17.18 -1.71
C LEU A 677 -42.81 -17.47 -3.18
N ILE A 678 -41.57 -17.87 -3.42
CA ILE A 678 -41.03 -18.18 -4.75
C ILE A 678 -40.70 -19.67 -4.94
N ALA A 679 -40.46 -20.40 -3.85
CA ALA A 679 -40.25 -21.85 -3.89
C ALA A 679 -40.81 -22.55 -2.65
N ASP A 680 -41.22 -23.81 -2.80
CA ASP A 680 -41.82 -24.58 -1.72
C ASP A 680 -41.75 -26.09 -1.97
N HIS A 681 -41.12 -26.85 -1.08
CA HIS A 681 -41.03 -28.31 -1.12
C HIS A 681 -42.33 -29.02 -0.72
N GLN A 682 -43.25 -28.33 -0.04
CA GLN A 682 -44.56 -28.83 0.39
C GLN A 682 -44.51 -30.08 1.29
N ASN A 683 -43.42 -30.30 2.05
CA ASN A 683 -43.19 -31.53 2.83
C ASN A 683 -43.12 -32.80 1.97
N LEU A 684 -42.69 -32.68 0.70
CA LEU A 684 -42.50 -33.80 -0.21
C LEU A 684 -41.01 -34.17 -0.30
N PRO A 685 -40.67 -35.47 -0.32
CA PRO A 685 -39.31 -35.91 -0.62
C PRO A 685 -38.92 -35.54 -2.07
N PRO A 686 -37.63 -35.35 -2.38
CA PRO A 686 -37.14 -34.84 -3.67
C PRO A 686 -37.73 -35.54 -4.90
N GLN A 687 -37.89 -36.86 -4.87
CA GLN A 687 -38.37 -37.64 -6.02
C GLN A 687 -39.86 -37.42 -6.34
N LYS A 688 -40.59 -36.76 -5.44
CA LYS A 688 -41.99 -36.37 -5.64
C LYS A 688 -42.13 -34.91 -6.06
N LEU A 689 -41.03 -34.17 -6.19
CA LEU A 689 -41.06 -32.82 -6.74
C LEU A 689 -41.31 -32.87 -8.25
N ASP A 690 -42.33 -32.14 -8.67
CA ASP A 690 -42.75 -32.00 -10.06
C ASP A 690 -42.70 -30.53 -10.54
N PRO A 691 -41.53 -30.03 -10.94
CA PRO A 691 -41.39 -28.64 -11.40
C PRO A 691 -42.11 -28.35 -12.73
N LYS A 692 -42.55 -29.38 -13.46
CA LYS A 692 -43.29 -29.20 -14.73
C LYS A 692 -44.74 -28.78 -14.49
N HIS A 693 -45.35 -29.30 -13.43
CA HIS A 693 -46.77 -29.04 -13.10
C HIS A 693 -46.94 -28.13 -11.88
N THR A 694 -45.93 -28.05 -11.02
CA THR A 694 -45.91 -27.18 -9.83
C THR A 694 -44.70 -26.26 -9.88
N PRO A 695 -44.85 -25.01 -10.38
CA PRO A 695 -43.75 -24.08 -10.56
C PRO A 695 -42.91 -23.79 -9.29
N LEU A 696 -43.52 -23.86 -8.11
CA LEU A 696 -42.83 -23.68 -6.82
C LEU A 696 -41.75 -24.75 -6.53
N HIS A 697 -41.77 -25.89 -7.23
CA HIS A 697 -40.74 -26.91 -7.11
C HIS A 697 -39.49 -26.60 -7.93
N ALA A 698 -39.52 -25.62 -8.85
CA ALA A 698 -38.47 -25.41 -9.85
C ALA A 698 -37.12 -24.96 -9.27
N PHE A 699 -37.11 -24.42 -8.05
CA PHE A 699 -35.88 -23.99 -7.36
C PHE A 699 -35.09 -25.15 -6.76
N TYR A 700 -35.66 -26.36 -6.69
CA TYR A 700 -35.05 -27.50 -6.00
C TYR A 700 -34.68 -28.64 -6.93
N ASN A 701 -33.67 -29.40 -6.54
CA ASN A 701 -33.35 -30.66 -7.17
C ASN A 701 -34.44 -31.70 -6.88
N ASN A 702 -34.78 -32.51 -7.90
CA ASN A 702 -35.75 -33.60 -7.78
C ASN A 702 -35.08 -34.99 -7.78
N ILE A 703 -33.76 -35.01 -7.55
CA ILE A 703 -32.92 -36.19 -7.47
C ILE A 703 -32.41 -36.36 -6.04
N GLY A 704 -32.26 -37.61 -5.58
CA GLY A 704 -31.83 -37.92 -4.22
C GLY A 704 -32.16 -39.35 -3.79
N PRO A 705 -31.67 -39.85 -2.64
CA PRO A 705 -32.04 -41.17 -2.14
C PRO A 705 -33.46 -41.14 -1.56
N VAL A 706 -34.20 -42.22 -1.79
CA VAL A 706 -35.58 -42.40 -1.32
C VAL A 706 -35.63 -42.77 0.17
N ASP A 707 -34.50 -43.22 0.74
CA ASP A 707 -34.44 -43.73 2.10
C ASP A 707 -33.04 -43.56 2.74
N SER A 708 -33.00 -42.93 3.93
CA SER A 708 -31.82 -42.84 4.79
C SER A 708 -31.32 -44.18 5.35
N LYS A 709 -32.00 -45.30 5.05
CA LYS A 709 -31.63 -46.66 5.44
C LYS A 709 -30.82 -47.43 4.40
N ASP A 710 -31.01 -47.16 3.10
CA ASP A 710 -30.50 -48.01 2.02
C ASP A 710 -29.57 -47.27 1.01
N GLY A 711 -29.40 -45.95 1.15
CA GLY A 711 -28.51 -45.13 0.30
C GLY A 711 -27.62 -44.19 1.12
N SER A 712 -26.53 -43.72 0.52
CA SER A 712 -25.68 -42.72 1.14
C SER A 712 -26.41 -41.37 1.18
N ILE A 713 -26.40 -40.68 2.31
CA ILE A 713 -26.83 -39.27 2.37
C ILE A 713 -25.89 -38.34 1.57
N PHE A 714 -24.75 -38.85 1.09
CA PHE A 714 -23.86 -38.17 0.17
C PHE A 714 -24.28 -38.32 -1.31
N ASP A 715 -25.31 -39.14 -1.59
CA ASP A 715 -25.84 -39.35 -2.95
C ASP A 715 -26.99 -38.36 -3.25
N GLY A 716 -26.67 -37.07 -3.32
CA GLY A 716 -27.51 -36.07 -4.01
C GLY A 716 -28.36 -35.10 -3.18
N ASN A 717 -28.46 -35.23 -1.85
CA ASN A 717 -28.98 -34.16 -0.97
C ASN A 717 -28.32 -34.23 0.41
N LEU A 718 -27.95 -33.10 1.01
CA LEU A 718 -27.43 -33.05 2.38
C LEU A 718 -28.58 -33.18 3.40
N ALA A 719 -28.72 -34.36 4.02
CA ALA A 719 -29.76 -34.67 5.02
C ALA A 719 -31.20 -34.41 4.51
N GLU A 720 -32.05 -33.74 5.29
CA GLU A 720 -33.42 -33.36 4.90
C GLU A 720 -33.53 -31.92 4.36
N LEU A 721 -32.41 -31.30 3.99
CA LEU A 721 -32.36 -29.90 3.55
C LEU A 721 -32.93 -29.71 2.14
N SER A 722 -33.57 -28.56 1.89
CA SER A 722 -34.09 -28.20 0.57
C SER A 722 -32.94 -27.85 -0.39
N ASP A 723 -32.49 -28.84 -1.14
CA ASP A 723 -31.34 -28.75 -2.05
C ASP A 723 -31.68 -27.92 -3.30
N PHE A 724 -30.92 -26.84 -3.54
CA PHE A 724 -31.17 -25.93 -4.64
C PHE A 724 -30.74 -26.53 -5.98
N ASN A 725 -31.58 -26.32 -7.00
CA ASN A 725 -31.26 -26.71 -8.37
C ASN A 725 -30.22 -25.75 -8.96
N GLN A 726 -28.97 -26.20 -9.00
CA GLN A 726 -27.84 -25.47 -9.57
C GLN A 726 -28.00 -25.14 -11.06
N ASP A 727 -28.80 -25.92 -11.80
CA ASP A 727 -29.03 -25.69 -13.24
C ASP A 727 -30.13 -24.64 -13.50
N ASN A 728 -30.84 -24.19 -12.45
CA ASN A 728 -31.85 -23.14 -12.57
C ASN A 728 -31.18 -21.75 -12.47
N PRO A 729 -31.16 -20.93 -13.54
CA PRO A 729 -30.55 -19.61 -13.50
C PRO A 729 -31.20 -18.67 -12.48
N ALA A 730 -32.49 -18.86 -12.15
CA ALA A 730 -33.17 -18.06 -11.14
C ALA A 730 -32.57 -18.26 -9.73
N VAL A 731 -32.06 -19.46 -9.43
CA VAL A 731 -31.37 -19.75 -8.16
C VAL A 731 -30.05 -18.99 -8.09
N MET A 732 -29.25 -19.01 -9.17
CA MET A 732 -28.00 -18.26 -9.27
C MET A 732 -28.26 -16.76 -9.11
N ASP A 733 -29.22 -16.20 -9.84
CA ASP A 733 -29.56 -14.78 -9.78
C ASP A 733 -30.06 -14.37 -8.37
N TYR A 734 -30.86 -15.23 -7.73
CA TYR A 734 -31.37 -15.01 -6.38
C TYR A 734 -30.22 -14.95 -5.35
N LEU A 735 -29.37 -15.97 -5.29
CA LEU A 735 -28.29 -16.08 -4.30
C LEU A 735 -27.20 -15.03 -4.54
N VAL A 736 -26.79 -14.79 -5.79
CA VAL A 736 -25.82 -13.74 -6.11
C VAL A 736 -26.35 -12.37 -5.72
N GLY A 737 -27.62 -12.06 -6.03
CA GLY A 737 -28.21 -10.78 -5.65
C GLY A 737 -28.30 -10.58 -4.13
N ALA A 738 -28.63 -11.64 -3.39
CA ALA A 738 -28.67 -11.61 -1.92
C ALA A 738 -27.27 -11.35 -1.33
N TYR A 739 -26.26 -12.09 -1.78
CA TYR A 739 -24.92 -11.93 -1.24
C TYR A 739 -24.24 -10.63 -1.69
N LEU A 740 -24.57 -10.10 -2.87
CA LEU A 740 -24.15 -8.74 -3.26
C LEU A 740 -24.75 -7.66 -2.36
N GLN A 741 -26.00 -7.83 -1.91
CA GLN A 741 -26.61 -6.92 -0.94
C GLN A 741 -25.84 -6.91 0.39
N TRP A 742 -25.41 -8.08 0.86
CA TRP A 742 -24.66 -8.19 2.12
C TRP A 742 -23.22 -7.74 1.96
N THR A 743 -22.55 -8.03 0.85
CA THR A 743 -21.17 -7.55 0.60
C THR A 743 -21.12 -6.03 0.50
N ALA A 744 -22.13 -5.39 -0.10
CA ALA A 744 -22.26 -3.94 -0.13
C ALA A 744 -22.41 -3.29 1.27
N GLN A 745 -22.72 -4.08 2.30
CA GLN A 745 -22.81 -3.62 3.68
C GLN A 745 -21.52 -3.77 4.47
N GLY A 746 -20.38 -4.08 3.84
CA GLY A 746 -19.06 -4.04 4.47
C GLY A 746 -18.49 -5.41 4.87
N VAL A 747 -18.81 -6.46 4.12
CA VAL A 747 -18.14 -7.77 4.26
C VAL A 747 -16.77 -7.73 3.58
N ASP A 748 -15.74 -8.24 4.25
CA ASP A 748 -14.36 -8.26 3.73
C ASP A 748 -13.98 -9.61 3.10
N ALA A 749 -14.62 -10.69 3.53
CA ALA A 749 -14.41 -12.03 2.99
C ALA A 749 -15.66 -12.92 3.17
N LEU A 750 -15.79 -13.94 2.33
CA LEU A 750 -16.89 -14.91 2.40
C LEU A 750 -16.38 -16.30 2.75
N ARG A 751 -16.98 -16.94 3.77
CA ARG A 751 -16.82 -18.37 4.02
C ARG A 751 -17.95 -19.09 3.30
N ILE A 752 -17.61 -20.02 2.41
CA ILE A 752 -18.58 -20.80 1.63
C ILE A 752 -18.89 -22.10 2.34
N ASP A 753 -20.15 -22.23 2.76
CA ASP A 753 -20.69 -23.47 3.31
C ASP A 753 -20.72 -24.58 2.26
N THR A 754 -20.35 -25.79 2.71
CA THR A 754 -20.54 -27.04 1.96
C THR A 754 -20.10 -26.99 0.49
N ILE A 755 -18.97 -26.34 0.20
CA ILE A 755 -18.52 -26.06 -1.18
C ILE A 755 -18.42 -27.33 -2.06
N GLY A 756 -18.14 -28.48 -1.46
CA GLY A 756 -18.01 -29.78 -2.13
C GLY A 756 -19.33 -30.36 -2.66
N TRP A 757 -20.49 -29.80 -2.33
CA TRP A 757 -21.81 -30.32 -2.74
C TRP A 757 -22.34 -29.71 -4.04
N LEU A 758 -21.79 -28.58 -4.46
CA LEU A 758 -22.13 -27.92 -5.71
C LEU A 758 -20.97 -28.01 -6.72
N PRO A 759 -21.26 -28.14 -8.02
CA PRO A 759 -20.24 -28.38 -9.03
C PRO A 759 -19.37 -27.13 -9.26
N HIS A 760 -18.08 -27.32 -9.54
CA HIS A 760 -17.14 -26.22 -9.76
C HIS A 760 -17.58 -25.16 -10.78
N PRO A 761 -18.20 -25.49 -11.94
CA PRO A 761 -18.68 -24.47 -12.88
C PRO A 761 -19.72 -23.52 -12.27
N TRP A 762 -20.55 -24.01 -11.37
CA TRP A 762 -21.55 -23.18 -10.68
C TRP A 762 -20.85 -22.21 -9.72
N TRP A 763 -19.96 -22.71 -8.87
CA TRP A 763 -19.16 -21.85 -7.99
C TRP A 763 -18.29 -20.86 -8.76
N HIS A 764 -17.75 -21.28 -9.90
CA HIS A 764 -16.96 -20.40 -10.76
C HIS A 764 -17.79 -19.21 -11.25
N GLU A 765 -19.00 -19.46 -11.73
CA GLU A 765 -19.92 -18.39 -12.12
C GLU A 765 -20.32 -17.50 -10.92
N PHE A 766 -20.70 -18.10 -9.78
CA PHE A 766 -21.06 -17.37 -8.57
C PHE A 766 -19.93 -16.42 -8.13
N VAL A 767 -18.72 -16.95 -7.97
CA VAL A 767 -17.54 -16.20 -7.51
C VAL A 767 -17.16 -15.11 -8.51
N ASN A 768 -17.22 -15.38 -9.81
CA ASN A 768 -16.96 -14.37 -10.83
C ASN A 768 -17.97 -13.22 -10.79
N ARG A 769 -19.25 -13.50 -10.54
CA ARG A 769 -20.27 -12.45 -10.40
C ARG A 769 -20.06 -11.59 -9.16
N ILE A 770 -19.71 -12.20 -8.02
CA ILE A 770 -19.36 -11.43 -6.81
C ILE A 770 -18.10 -10.57 -7.07
N ARG A 771 -17.03 -11.17 -7.61
CA ARG A 771 -15.76 -10.47 -7.88
C ARG A 771 -15.84 -9.45 -9.01
N ALA A 772 -16.82 -9.55 -9.91
CA ALA A 772 -17.08 -8.50 -10.90
C ALA A 772 -17.47 -7.17 -10.24
N GLN A 773 -18.14 -7.21 -9.07
CA GLN A 773 -18.46 -6.02 -8.28
C GLN A 773 -17.45 -5.76 -7.17
N HIS A 774 -16.82 -6.80 -6.63
CA HIS A 774 -15.81 -6.72 -5.57
C HIS A 774 -14.52 -7.48 -5.95
N PRO A 775 -13.63 -6.93 -6.82
CA PRO A 775 -12.49 -7.65 -7.39
C PRO A 775 -11.48 -8.22 -6.39
N GLY A 776 -11.46 -7.72 -5.16
CA GLY A 776 -10.59 -8.17 -4.07
C GLY A 776 -11.26 -9.11 -3.05
N MET A 777 -12.50 -9.56 -3.28
CA MET A 777 -13.23 -10.39 -2.31
C MET A 777 -12.51 -11.73 -2.11
N PHE A 778 -11.93 -11.91 -0.92
CA PHE A 778 -11.36 -13.17 -0.49
C PHE A 778 -12.47 -14.15 -0.15
N MET A 779 -12.33 -15.40 -0.59
CA MET A 779 -13.33 -16.44 -0.35
C MET A 779 -12.63 -17.74 0.00
N PHE A 780 -13.20 -18.46 0.96
CA PHE A 780 -12.73 -19.79 1.31
C PHE A 780 -13.89 -20.73 1.59
N GLY A 781 -13.80 -21.97 1.13
CA GLY A 781 -14.85 -22.96 1.31
C GLY A 781 -14.56 -24.00 2.38
N GLU A 782 -15.62 -24.61 2.88
CA GLU A 782 -15.53 -25.85 3.64
C GLU A 782 -15.77 -27.06 2.74
N ALA A 783 -14.71 -27.86 2.54
CA ALA A 783 -14.81 -29.20 2.01
C ALA A 783 -14.27 -30.18 3.07
N PHE A 784 -15.17 -30.86 3.78
CA PHE A 784 -14.79 -31.81 4.83
C PHE A 784 -14.18 -33.07 4.21
N ASP A 785 -12.87 -33.06 3.96
CA ASP A 785 -12.09 -34.22 3.53
C ASP A 785 -10.62 -34.03 3.97
N TYR A 786 -10.02 -35.10 4.50
CA TYR A 786 -8.61 -35.10 4.92
C TYR A 786 -7.64 -35.40 3.76
N ASN A 787 -8.16 -35.73 2.58
CA ASN A 787 -7.36 -35.85 1.38
C ASN A 787 -7.15 -34.48 0.72
N ALA A 788 -5.92 -33.97 0.80
CA ALA A 788 -5.54 -32.70 0.19
C ALA A 788 -5.84 -32.61 -1.32
N ALA A 789 -5.75 -33.73 -2.05
CA ALA A 789 -6.03 -33.74 -3.48
C ALA A 789 -7.51 -33.44 -3.79
N SER A 790 -8.44 -33.94 -2.96
CA SER A 790 -9.88 -33.73 -3.14
C SER A 790 -10.25 -32.26 -2.96
N ILE A 791 -9.74 -31.62 -1.91
CA ILE A 791 -10.14 -30.25 -1.54
C ILE A 791 -9.35 -29.17 -2.28
N ALA A 792 -8.15 -29.51 -2.79
CA ALA A 792 -7.32 -28.57 -3.51
C ALA A 792 -7.93 -28.10 -4.84
N GLU A 793 -8.85 -28.87 -5.43
CA GLU A 793 -9.45 -28.52 -6.72
C GLU A 793 -10.17 -27.17 -6.68
N HIS A 794 -10.82 -26.85 -5.55
CA HIS A 794 -11.49 -25.56 -5.32
C HIS A 794 -10.51 -24.36 -5.41
N THR A 795 -9.24 -24.59 -5.05
CA THR A 795 -8.21 -23.55 -5.07
C THR A 795 -7.70 -23.24 -6.47
N TRP A 796 -8.03 -24.03 -7.48
CA TRP A 796 -7.44 -23.85 -8.80
C TRP A 796 -8.04 -22.64 -9.53
N PRO A 797 -7.25 -21.93 -10.37
CA PRO A 797 -7.75 -20.82 -11.18
C PRO A 797 -8.95 -21.18 -12.07
N ALA A 798 -8.98 -22.40 -12.61
CA ALA A 798 -10.09 -22.90 -13.43
C ALA A 798 -11.41 -23.05 -12.64
N ASN A 799 -11.33 -23.15 -11.32
CA ASN A 799 -12.45 -23.30 -10.38
C ASN A 799 -12.62 -22.04 -9.51
N ALA A 800 -12.33 -20.86 -10.06
CA ALA A 800 -12.44 -19.56 -9.41
C ALA A 800 -11.44 -19.24 -8.28
N ASN A 801 -10.40 -20.06 -8.04
CA ASN A 801 -9.35 -19.74 -7.05
C ASN A 801 -9.94 -19.39 -5.67
N VAL A 802 -10.82 -20.26 -5.16
CA VAL A 802 -11.41 -20.15 -3.83
C VAL A 802 -10.52 -20.92 -2.85
N SER A 803 -10.09 -20.29 -1.77
CA SER A 803 -9.28 -21.00 -0.76
C SER A 803 -10.13 -22.04 0.00
N VAL A 804 -9.54 -22.81 0.90
CA VAL A 804 -10.27 -23.82 1.68
C VAL A 804 -9.78 -23.88 3.13
N LEU A 805 -10.67 -24.38 4.00
CA LEU A 805 -10.30 -24.87 5.34
C LEU A 805 -9.31 -26.04 5.21
N ASP A 806 -8.17 -25.95 5.92
CA ASP A 806 -7.07 -26.90 5.82
C ASP A 806 -7.28 -28.16 6.69
N PHE A 807 -8.25 -29.00 6.30
CA PHE A 807 -8.56 -30.26 6.98
C PHE A 807 -7.38 -31.24 7.10
N PRO A 808 -6.52 -31.43 6.07
CA PRO A 808 -5.33 -32.27 6.20
C PRO A 808 -4.39 -31.79 7.31
N LEU A 809 -4.10 -30.48 7.38
CA LEU A 809 -3.29 -29.94 8.47
C LEU A 809 -4.02 -30.07 9.81
N ARG A 810 -5.32 -29.80 9.88
CA ARG A 810 -6.13 -29.98 11.10
C ARG A 810 -6.00 -31.39 11.68
N GLY A 811 -6.09 -32.42 10.83
CA GLY A 811 -5.94 -33.82 11.26
C GLY A 811 -4.54 -34.14 11.81
N ALA A 812 -3.51 -33.46 11.32
CA ALA A 812 -2.15 -33.58 11.84
C ALA A 812 -1.96 -32.78 13.15
N LEU A 813 -2.57 -31.59 13.27
CA LEU A 813 -2.57 -30.79 14.50
C LEU A 813 -3.20 -31.56 15.67
N GLU A 814 -4.34 -32.23 15.44
CA GLU A 814 -4.98 -33.08 16.45
C GLU A 814 -4.04 -34.22 16.91
N GLN A 815 -3.28 -34.82 16.00
CA GLN A 815 -2.34 -35.90 16.34
C GLN A 815 -1.11 -35.38 17.09
N THR A 816 -0.63 -34.19 16.77
CA THR A 816 0.58 -33.60 17.38
C THR A 816 0.30 -32.97 18.74
N PHE A 817 -0.82 -32.24 18.88
CA PHE A 817 -1.13 -31.43 20.07
C PHE A 817 -2.28 -31.98 20.92
N GLY A 818 -3.10 -32.87 20.35
CA GLY A 818 -4.11 -33.62 21.11
C GLY A 818 -3.51 -34.77 21.90
N THR A 819 -4.36 -35.71 22.33
CA THR A 819 -3.96 -36.81 23.24
C THR A 819 -2.94 -37.78 22.66
N ALA A 820 -2.77 -37.83 21.33
CA ALA A 820 -1.79 -38.71 20.70
C ALA A 820 -0.34 -38.22 20.87
N GLY A 821 -0.12 -36.92 21.05
CA GLY A 821 1.18 -36.33 21.36
C GLY A 821 2.31 -36.61 20.36
N LYS A 822 2.00 -36.84 19.08
CA LYS A 822 3.00 -37.17 18.06
C LYS A 822 4.02 -36.03 17.87
N GLY A 823 5.17 -36.33 17.29
CA GLY A 823 6.21 -35.33 17.03
C GLY A 823 5.85 -34.35 15.91
N PHE A 824 6.57 -33.22 15.86
CA PHE A 824 6.43 -32.18 14.82
C PHE A 824 6.66 -32.69 13.39
N GLU A 825 7.36 -33.81 13.20
CA GLU A 825 7.52 -34.45 11.89
C GLU A 825 6.18 -34.82 11.24
N THR A 826 5.13 -35.04 12.04
CA THR A 826 3.76 -35.32 11.57
C THR A 826 3.18 -34.15 10.76
N LEU A 827 3.64 -32.92 11.03
CA LEU A 827 3.14 -31.73 10.37
C LEU A 827 3.83 -31.50 9.01
N ALA A 828 4.94 -32.16 8.70
CA ALA A 828 5.76 -31.82 7.54
C ALA A 828 5.05 -32.03 6.19
N GLU A 829 4.31 -33.13 6.04
CA GLU A 829 3.66 -33.52 4.78
C GLU A 829 2.40 -32.67 4.48
N PRO A 830 1.47 -32.45 5.44
CA PRO A 830 0.28 -31.61 5.24
C PRO A 830 0.59 -30.13 5.01
N LEU A 831 1.83 -29.67 5.20
CA LEU A 831 2.22 -28.31 4.85
C LEU A 831 2.19 -28.06 3.34
N HIS A 832 2.43 -29.09 2.53
CA HIS A 832 2.48 -29.01 1.06
C HIS A 832 3.32 -27.84 0.51
N LEU A 833 4.47 -27.57 1.15
CA LEU A 833 5.37 -26.46 0.78
C LEU A 833 5.96 -26.65 -0.62
N THR A 834 6.17 -27.90 -1.05
CA THR A 834 6.74 -28.28 -2.34
C THR A 834 5.88 -29.36 -2.99
N ALA A 835 5.67 -29.29 -4.31
CA ALA A 835 4.92 -30.28 -5.09
C ALA A 835 3.49 -30.57 -4.58
N GLY A 836 2.86 -29.61 -3.89
CA GLY A 836 1.51 -29.73 -3.34
C GLY A 836 0.39 -29.71 -4.39
N PRO A 837 -0.83 -30.13 -4.01
CA PRO A 837 -2.01 -30.10 -4.89
C PRO A 837 -2.68 -28.71 -4.94
N TYR A 838 -2.54 -27.90 -3.90
CA TYR A 838 -3.12 -26.56 -3.79
C TYR A 838 -2.49 -25.56 -4.77
N ALA A 839 -3.30 -24.59 -5.21
CA ALA A 839 -2.80 -23.43 -5.96
C ALA A 839 -1.80 -22.62 -5.14
N ASN A 840 -2.17 -22.25 -3.91
CA ASN A 840 -1.26 -21.60 -2.98
C ASN A 840 -1.49 -22.08 -1.53
N PRO A 841 -0.56 -22.84 -0.91
CA PRO A 841 -0.72 -23.34 0.46
C PRO A 841 -0.63 -22.22 1.51
N TYR A 842 -0.15 -21.03 1.15
CA TYR A 842 -0.06 -19.87 2.05
C TYR A 842 -1.40 -19.13 2.21
N GLU A 843 -2.40 -19.45 1.40
CA GLU A 843 -3.75 -18.85 1.43
C GLU A 843 -4.78 -19.73 2.14
N LEU A 844 -4.39 -20.94 2.57
CA LEU A 844 -5.27 -21.88 3.27
C LEU A 844 -5.63 -21.40 4.67
N MET A 845 -6.87 -21.64 5.07
CA MET A 845 -7.38 -21.30 6.40
C MET A 845 -7.01 -22.43 7.37
N SER A 846 -5.98 -22.23 8.19
CA SER A 846 -5.47 -23.23 9.13
C SER A 846 -6.23 -23.18 10.45
N PHE A 847 -6.62 -24.34 10.98
CA PHE A 847 -7.43 -24.46 12.20
C PHE A 847 -7.25 -25.85 12.82
N TYR A 848 -7.66 -26.03 14.09
CA TYR A 848 -7.65 -27.34 14.76
C TYR A 848 -9.06 -27.84 15.17
N ASP A 849 -10.01 -26.92 15.39
CA ASP A 849 -11.41 -27.22 15.63
C ASP A 849 -12.34 -26.14 15.04
N ASN A 850 -13.61 -26.50 14.83
CA ASN A 850 -14.66 -25.63 14.31
C ASN A 850 -16.05 -26.11 14.81
N HIS A 851 -17.12 -25.59 14.19
CA HIS A 851 -18.50 -25.84 14.59
C HIS A 851 -19.05 -27.24 14.24
N ASP A 852 -18.39 -28.01 13.36
CA ASP A 852 -18.90 -29.29 12.83
C ASP A 852 -18.16 -30.53 13.32
N MET A 853 -17.09 -30.33 14.08
CA MET A 853 -16.29 -31.41 14.64
C MET A 853 -16.17 -31.29 16.16
N PRO A 854 -15.80 -32.39 16.84
CA PRO A 854 -15.45 -32.27 18.25
C PRO A 854 -14.34 -31.24 18.46
N ARG A 855 -14.47 -30.43 19.51
CA ARG A 855 -13.40 -29.50 19.91
C ARG A 855 -12.09 -30.25 20.16
N LEU A 856 -10.95 -29.58 19.99
CA LEU A 856 -9.65 -30.19 20.20
C LEU A 856 -9.56 -30.78 21.62
N GLN A 857 -9.27 -32.07 21.71
CA GLN A 857 -9.05 -32.74 22.98
C GLN A 857 -7.56 -32.63 23.35
N ALA A 858 -7.21 -31.56 24.06
CA ALA A 858 -5.83 -31.28 24.48
C ALA A 858 -5.76 -30.80 25.94
N SER A 859 -4.57 -30.88 26.53
CA SER A 859 -4.23 -30.17 27.77
C SER A 859 -4.10 -28.66 27.49
N ASP A 860 -3.99 -27.85 28.55
CA ASP A 860 -3.78 -26.41 28.38
C ASP A 860 -2.47 -26.13 27.62
N ASN A 861 -1.42 -26.88 27.91
CA ASN A 861 -0.16 -26.85 27.16
C ASN A 861 -0.34 -27.28 25.70
N GLY A 862 -1.18 -28.29 25.41
CA GLY A 862 -1.47 -28.70 24.04
C GLY A 862 -2.17 -27.58 23.23
N PHE A 863 -3.07 -26.81 23.85
CA PHE A 863 -3.63 -25.61 23.21
C PHE A 863 -2.55 -24.55 22.96
N ILE A 864 -1.69 -24.27 23.95
CA ILE A 864 -0.58 -23.32 23.82
C ILE A 864 0.36 -23.72 22.67
N ASP A 865 0.74 -25.00 22.59
CA ASP A 865 1.60 -25.52 21.52
C ASP A 865 0.93 -25.45 20.15
N ALA A 866 -0.38 -25.75 20.08
CA ALA A 866 -1.17 -25.59 18.86
C ALA A 866 -1.23 -24.12 18.41
N HIS A 867 -1.43 -23.17 19.32
CA HIS A 867 -1.41 -21.73 19.01
C HIS A 867 -0.02 -21.27 18.56
N ASN A 868 1.04 -21.71 19.24
CA ASN A 868 2.42 -21.39 18.88
C ASN A 868 2.72 -21.83 17.44
N TRP A 869 2.27 -23.02 17.04
CA TRP A 869 2.38 -23.46 15.64
C TRP A 869 1.50 -22.65 14.70
N LEU A 870 0.20 -22.55 15.01
CA LEU A 870 -0.81 -21.97 14.11
C LEU A 870 -0.45 -20.53 13.70
N PHE A 871 0.05 -19.72 14.64
CA PHE A 871 0.39 -18.32 14.38
C PHE A 871 1.77 -18.11 13.75
N THR A 872 2.66 -19.10 13.78
CA THR A 872 4.03 -18.98 13.23
C THR A 872 4.22 -19.70 11.90
N ALA A 873 3.48 -20.77 11.64
CA ALA A 873 3.48 -21.50 10.38
C ALA A 873 2.70 -20.77 9.27
N ARG A 874 2.77 -21.30 8.04
CA ARG A 874 2.06 -20.77 6.86
C ARG A 874 0.52 -20.79 7.01
N GLY A 875 -0.17 -20.11 6.09
CA GLY A 875 -1.63 -20.07 6.06
C GLY A 875 -2.21 -18.97 6.94
N ILE A 876 -3.53 -18.95 7.04
CA ILE A 876 -4.34 -17.94 7.71
C ILE A 876 -4.97 -18.57 8.96
N PRO A 877 -4.52 -18.21 10.18
CA PRO A 877 -5.00 -18.81 11.42
C PRO A 877 -6.48 -18.55 11.66
N VAL A 878 -7.25 -19.59 11.95
CA VAL A 878 -8.62 -19.52 12.44
C VAL A 878 -8.69 -20.14 13.84
N VAL A 879 -9.20 -19.37 14.81
CA VAL A 879 -9.45 -19.85 16.18
C VAL A 879 -10.94 -19.77 16.46
N TYR A 880 -11.51 -20.89 16.89
CA TYR A 880 -12.92 -20.99 17.25
C TYR A 880 -13.19 -20.44 18.67
N TYR A 881 -14.31 -19.74 18.87
CA TYR A 881 -14.61 -19.07 20.14
C TYR A 881 -14.50 -20.02 21.35
N GLY A 882 -13.90 -19.54 22.44
CA GLY A 882 -13.66 -20.32 23.65
C GLY A 882 -12.43 -21.23 23.61
N SER A 883 -11.80 -21.43 22.45
CA SER A 883 -10.56 -22.21 22.37
C SER A 883 -9.39 -21.49 23.05
N GLU A 884 -9.47 -20.17 23.26
CA GLU A 884 -8.57 -19.39 24.11
C GLU A 884 -8.64 -19.74 25.60
N THR A 885 -9.62 -20.54 26.02
CA THR A 885 -9.74 -21.08 27.38
C THR A 885 -9.82 -22.61 27.43
N GLY A 886 -9.63 -23.30 26.30
CA GLY A 886 -9.86 -24.74 26.18
C GLY A 886 -11.31 -25.15 26.50
N PHE A 887 -12.26 -24.27 26.16
CA PHE A 887 -13.69 -24.42 26.40
C PHE A 887 -14.22 -25.71 25.77
N MET A 888 -14.97 -26.51 26.53
CA MET A 888 -15.66 -27.71 26.04
C MET A 888 -14.79 -28.68 25.22
N ARG A 889 -13.50 -28.82 25.58
CA ARG A 889 -12.55 -29.72 24.92
C ARG A 889 -13.11 -31.13 24.70
N GLY A 890 -12.90 -31.67 23.49
CA GLY A 890 -13.35 -33.01 23.07
C GLY A 890 -14.85 -33.17 22.84
N ARG A 891 -15.66 -32.13 23.05
CA ARG A 891 -17.12 -32.23 22.93
C ARG A 891 -17.58 -32.09 21.49
N ALA A 892 -18.51 -32.96 21.08
CA ALA A 892 -19.19 -32.93 19.79
C ALA A 892 -20.30 -31.85 19.73
N GLU A 893 -20.86 -31.65 18.54
CA GLU A 893 -21.91 -30.64 18.23
C GLU A 893 -23.01 -30.59 19.30
N HIS A 894 -23.71 -31.70 19.50
CA HIS A 894 -24.86 -31.83 20.39
C HIS A 894 -24.50 -32.05 21.88
N ALA A 895 -23.21 -31.97 22.25
CA ALA A 895 -22.72 -32.27 23.61
C ALA A 895 -21.84 -31.18 24.22
N GLY A 896 -21.62 -30.06 23.53
CA GLY A 896 -20.88 -28.93 24.07
C GLY A 896 -20.05 -28.12 23.06
N ASN A 897 -19.82 -28.60 21.84
CA ASN A 897 -19.01 -27.88 20.85
C ASN A 897 -19.53 -26.45 20.62
N ARG A 898 -20.86 -26.33 20.49
CA ARG A 898 -21.58 -25.07 20.28
C ARG A 898 -22.22 -24.53 21.57
N ALA A 899 -21.70 -24.87 22.76
CA ALA A 899 -22.29 -24.38 24.01
C ALA A 899 -22.20 -22.85 24.13
N TYR A 900 -23.17 -22.24 24.83
CA TYR A 900 -23.18 -20.80 25.06
C TYR A 900 -21.95 -20.35 25.87
N PHE A 901 -21.19 -19.41 25.31
CA PHE A 901 -20.02 -18.82 25.94
C PHE A 901 -20.43 -17.81 27.01
N GLY A 902 -21.16 -16.77 26.59
CA GLY A 902 -21.69 -15.68 27.39
C GLY A 902 -20.63 -14.69 27.89
N GLN A 903 -21.08 -13.48 28.22
CA GLN A 903 -20.22 -12.43 28.80
C GLN A 903 -19.41 -12.92 30.02
N PRO A 904 -19.96 -13.72 30.96
CA PRO A 904 -19.18 -14.18 32.11
C PRO A 904 -17.92 -14.98 31.75
N ARG A 905 -17.93 -15.72 30.63
CA ARG A 905 -16.74 -16.46 30.17
C ARG A 905 -15.77 -15.57 29.42
N VAL A 906 -16.27 -14.60 28.65
CA VAL A 906 -15.42 -13.55 28.05
C VAL A 906 -14.64 -12.81 29.15
N ASP A 907 -15.33 -12.40 30.22
CA ASP A 907 -14.73 -11.67 31.34
C ASP A 907 -13.74 -12.53 32.14
N ALA A 908 -13.99 -13.84 32.25
CA ALA A 908 -13.12 -14.79 32.95
C ALA A 908 -11.97 -15.30 32.08
N ALA A 909 -12.03 -15.18 30.76
CA ALA A 909 -11.04 -15.75 29.84
C ALA A 909 -9.58 -15.35 30.14
N PRO A 910 -9.27 -14.09 30.54
CA PRO A 910 -7.91 -13.70 30.93
C PRO A 910 -7.31 -14.49 32.12
N GLN A 911 -8.12 -15.21 32.88
CA GLN A 911 -7.66 -16.06 33.98
C GLN A 911 -7.19 -17.44 33.51
N SER A 912 -7.49 -17.82 32.26
CA SER A 912 -7.06 -19.09 31.70
C SER A 912 -5.54 -19.08 31.44
N PRO A 913 -4.82 -20.18 31.72
CA PRO A 913 -3.41 -20.30 31.38
C PRO A 913 -3.16 -20.28 29.86
N ILE A 914 -4.19 -20.51 29.03
CA ILE A 914 -4.09 -20.53 27.56
C ILE A 914 -4.16 -19.10 26.97
N PHE A 915 -4.91 -18.21 27.62
CA PHE A 915 -5.28 -16.91 27.07
C PHE A 915 -4.08 -15.99 26.82
N ALA A 916 -3.22 -15.80 27.82
CA ALA A 916 -2.08 -14.91 27.70
C ALA A 916 -1.03 -15.40 26.67
N PRO A 917 -0.66 -16.70 26.62
CA PRO A 917 0.17 -17.24 25.54
C PRO A 917 -0.43 -17.03 24.15
N LEU A 918 -1.73 -17.31 23.95
CA LEU A 918 -2.41 -17.05 22.67
C LEU A 918 -2.31 -15.58 22.29
N GLN A 919 -2.63 -14.67 23.22
CA GLN A 919 -2.55 -13.23 22.97
C GLN A 919 -1.13 -12.81 22.55
N HIS A 920 -0.11 -13.38 23.19
CA HIS A 920 1.28 -13.05 22.89
C HIS A 920 1.68 -13.50 21.48
N ILE A 921 1.37 -14.74 21.09
CA ILE A 921 1.74 -15.24 19.76
C ILE A 921 0.90 -14.61 18.63
N ALA A 922 -0.37 -14.30 18.90
CA ALA A 922 -1.22 -13.62 17.93
C ALA A 922 -0.72 -12.20 17.62
N LYS A 923 -0.38 -11.42 18.65
CA LYS A 923 0.22 -10.09 18.48
C LYS A 923 1.60 -10.14 17.82
N LEU A 924 2.39 -11.19 18.10
CA LEU A 924 3.66 -11.40 17.40
C LEU A 924 3.44 -11.53 15.89
N ARG A 925 2.49 -12.37 15.47
CA ARG A 925 2.15 -12.54 14.04
C ARG A 925 1.68 -11.23 13.43
N GLU A 926 0.79 -10.51 14.12
CA GLU A 926 0.29 -9.20 13.68
C GLU A 926 1.43 -8.20 13.42
N ALA A 927 2.47 -8.21 14.26
CA ALA A 927 3.62 -7.31 14.14
C ALA A 927 4.72 -7.80 13.16
N THR A 928 4.62 -9.02 12.63
CA THR A 928 5.71 -9.67 11.87
C THR A 928 5.27 -10.07 10.46
N PRO A 929 5.48 -9.20 9.44
CA PRO A 929 5.12 -9.47 8.05
C PRO A 929 5.62 -10.81 7.48
N ALA A 930 6.80 -11.28 7.91
CA ALA A 930 7.32 -12.58 7.50
C ALA A 930 6.42 -13.75 7.97
N LEU A 931 5.87 -13.69 9.19
CA LEU A 931 4.93 -14.71 9.68
C LEU A 931 3.58 -14.66 8.95
N GLN A 932 3.18 -13.48 8.48
CA GLN A 932 1.92 -13.31 7.74
C GLN A 932 2.00 -13.91 6.33
N ARG A 933 3.03 -13.53 5.55
CA ARG A 933 3.07 -13.74 4.09
C ARG A 933 4.34 -14.41 3.58
N GLY A 934 5.30 -14.68 4.45
CA GLY A 934 6.61 -15.20 4.05
C GLY A 934 6.60 -16.68 3.66
N LEU A 935 7.50 -17.06 2.76
CA LEU A 935 7.79 -18.46 2.44
C LEU A 935 8.30 -19.19 3.68
N GLN A 936 7.93 -20.45 3.85
CA GLN A 936 8.39 -21.30 4.95
C GLN A 936 9.51 -22.24 4.48
N VAL A 937 10.62 -22.27 5.22
CA VAL A 937 11.72 -23.22 5.02
C VAL A 937 11.97 -23.97 6.32
N ASN A 938 11.70 -25.27 6.32
CA ASN A 938 11.87 -26.12 7.49
C ASN A 938 13.34 -26.55 7.64
N GLU A 939 13.94 -26.28 8.80
CA GLU A 939 15.28 -26.78 9.13
C GLU A 939 15.20 -28.11 9.89
N ARG A 940 14.35 -28.17 10.93
CA ARG A 940 14.16 -29.33 11.78
C ARG A 940 12.70 -29.40 12.23
N LEU A 941 12.02 -30.51 11.96
CA LEU A 941 10.73 -30.86 12.56
C LEU A 941 10.89 -32.27 13.11
N GLN A 942 11.13 -32.42 14.41
CA GLN A 942 11.49 -33.72 15.00
C GLN A 942 11.12 -33.80 16.47
N GLY A 943 10.29 -34.79 16.82
CA GLY A 943 9.84 -35.02 18.19
C GLY A 943 9.19 -33.75 18.75
N ASP A 944 9.73 -33.25 19.86
CA ASP A 944 9.21 -32.06 20.52
C ASP A 944 9.81 -30.73 20.02
N GLU A 945 10.67 -30.76 19.00
CA GLU A 945 11.38 -29.59 18.50
C GLU A 945 10.98 -29.24 17.07
N ALA A 946 10.68 -27.97 16.83
CA ALA A 946 10.57 -27.40 15.50
C ALA A 946 11.44 -26.15 15.33
N VAL A 947 12.16 -26.09 14.21
CA VAL A 947 13.01 -25.00 13.76
C VAL A 947 12.71 -24.74 12.29
N PHE A 948 12.23 -23.55 11.98
CA PHE A 948 11.96 -23.15 10.60
C PHE A 948 12.08 -21.64 10.41
N PHE A 949 12.20 -21.23 9.15
CA PHE A 949 12.30 -19.84 8.76
C PHE A 949 11.03 -19.42 8.03
N ARG A 950 10.59 -18.19 8.27
CA ARG A 950 9.60 -17.47 7.47
C ARG A 950 10.27 -16.29 6.80
N VAL A 951 10.20 -16.19 5.47
CA VAL A 951 10.97 -15.21 4.70
C VAL A 951 10.06 -14.39 3.79
N LEU A 952 10.06 -13.07 4.00
CA LEU A 952 9.39 -12.11 3.13
C LEU A 952 10.40 -11.08 2.60
N GLN A 953 10.66 -11.16 1.30
CA GLN A 953 11.48 -10.23 0.54
C GLN A 953 10.68 -9.80 -0.70
N HIS A 954 9.81 -8.80 -0.53
CA HIS A 954 8.94 -8.29 -1.58
C HIS A 954 8.71 -6.78 -1.39
N ALA A 955 8.67 -6.04 -2.50
CA ALA A 955 8.58 -4.58 -2.51
C ALA A 955 9.65 -3.90 -1.61
N ASP A 956 9.23 -3.21 -0.56
CA ASP A 956 10.05 -2.50 0.41
C ASP A 956 10.33 -3.32 1.69
N VAL A 957 9.71 -4.49 1.85
CA VAL A 957 9.91 -5.36 3.01
C VAL A 957 11.06 -6.34 2.77
N ALA A 958 11.91 -6.51 3.78
CA ALA A 958 13.05 -7.41 3.84
C ALA A 958 13.07 -8.04 5.23
N GLN A 959 12.38 -9.17 5.44
CA GLN A 959 12.24 -9.72 6.78
C GLN A 959 12.37 -11.24 6.77
N THR A 960 13.25 -11.75 7.61
CA THR A 960 13.38 -13.17 7.92
C THR A 960 13.05 -13.39 9.38
N ALA A 961 12.13 -14.29 9.69
CA ALA A 961 11.82 -14.75 11.04
C ALA A 961 12.31 -16.20 11.21
N LEU A 962 13.18 -16.43 12.18
CA LEU A 962 13.57 -17.76 12.67
C LEU A 962 12.64 -18.13 13.83
N VAL A 963 11.92 -19.24 13.70
CA VAL A 963 10.99 -19.75 14.70
C VAL A 963 11.55 -21.00 15.35
N LEU A 964 11.57 -21.00 16.69
CA LEU A 964 11.97 -22.13 17.53
C LEU A 964 10.80 -22.52 18.42
N LEU A 965 10.37 -23.78 18.35
CA LEU A 965 9.25 -24.31 19.14
C LEU A 965 9.71 -25.52 19.95
N ASN A 966 9.31 -25.55 21.22
CA ASN A 966 9.52 -26.67 22.13
C ASN A 966 8.19 -27.07 22.77
N LYS A 967 7.62 -28.21 22.37
CA LYS A 967 6.40 -28.76 22.99
C LYS A 967 6.66 -29.74 24.14
N GLY A 968 7.93 -29.90 24.54
CA GLY A 968 8.32 -30.82 25.61
C GLY A 968 8.16 -30.19 26.99
N ASP A 969 8.08 -31.03 28.02
CA ASP A 969 7.87 -30.63 29.43
C ASP A 969 9.12 -30.00 30.10
N ALA A 970 10.24 -29.92 29.39
CA ALA A 970 11.49 -29.34 29.87
C ALA A 970 12.03 -28.28 28.91
N ALA A 971 12.69 -27.25 29.45
CA ALA A 971 13.39 -26.27 28.64
C ALA A 971 14.46 -26.95 27.78
N LYS A 972 14.60 -26.50 26.52
CA LYS A 972 15.55 -27.06 25.57
C LYS A 972 16.43 -25.98 24.96
N THR A 973 17.69 -26.32 24.76
CA THR A 973 18.65 -25.46 24.09
C THR A 973 18.71 -25.80 22.61
N PHE A 974 18.37 -24.83 21.76
CA PHE A 974 18.43 -24.92 20.32
C PHE A 974 19.75 -24.36 19.81
N ASN A 975 20.39 -25.07 18.89
CA ASN A 975 21.51 -24.57 18.09
C ASN A 975 21.07 -24.54 16.63
N VAL A 976 21.24 -23.38 15.98
CA VAL A 976 20.82 -23.12 14.60
C VAL A 976 22.00 -22.48 13.86
N ASP A 977 22.41 -23.07 12.74
CA ASP A 977 23.58 -22.65 11.95
C ASP A 977 23.35 -22.72 10.42
N ARG A 978 22.71 -23.79 9.94
CA ARG A 978 22.62 -24.13 8.51
C ARG A 978 22.09 -23.03 7.60
N TYR A 979 20.98 -22.39 7.97
CA TYR A 979 20.34 -21.33 7.16
C TYR A 979 20.51 -19.93 7.76
N LEU A 980 21.24 -19.84 8.87
CA LEU A 980 21.30 -18.63 9.65
C LEU A 980 22.20 -17.59 9.00
N GLN A 981 21.66 -16.39 8.78
CA GLN A 981 22.39 -15.26 8.24
C GLN A 981 23.10 -14.47 9.35
N ALA A 982 24.35 -14.08 9.11
CA ALA A 982 25.05 -13.15 9.98
C ALA A 982 24.36 -11.78 9.99
N GLY A 983 24.17 -11.20 11.17
CA GLY A 983 23.42 -9.96 11.34
C GLY A 983 23.04 -9.69 12.79
N ILE A 984 22.29 -8.61 12.98
CA ILE A 984 21.68 -8.29 14.27
C ILE A 984 20.23 -8.79 14.19
N TRP A 985 19.95 -9.84 14.93
CA TRP A 985 18.62 -10.43 15.04
C TRP A 985 17.93 -9.88 16.27
N ARG A 986 16.65 -9.53 16.16
CA ARG A 986 15.82 -9.09 17.29
C ARG A 986 15.02 -10.26 17.83
N ASP A 987 15.05 -10.51 19.13
CA ASP A 987 14.07 -11.39 19.77
C ASP A 987 12.72 -10.66 19.77
N ALA A 988 11.76 -11.17 18.99
CA ALA A 988 10.50 -10.51 18.76
C ALA A 988 9.47 -10.73 19.88
N LEU A 989 9.73 -11.68 20.80
CA LEU A 989 8.88 -11.95 21.96
C LEU A 989 9.43 -11.29 23.22
N ASP A 990 10.70 -11.56 23.55
CA ASP A 990 11.29 -11.09 24.81
C ASP A 990 11.98 -9.72 24.68
N GLY A 991 12.14 -9.24 23.45
CA GLY A 991 12.90 -8.03 23.14
C GLY A 991 14.42 -8.23 23.22
N GLY A 992 15.16 -7.25 22.70
CA GLY A 992 16.62 -7.27 22.67
C GLY A 992 17.20 -7.72 21.32
N GLU A 993 18.50 -7.51 21.17
CA GLU A 993 19.25 -7.76 19.95
C GLU A 993 20.36 -8.79 20.20
N VAL A 994 20.45 -9.78 19.30
CA VAL A 994 21.46 -10.82 19.29
C VAL A 994 22.31 -10.66 18.05
N LYS A 995 23.60 -10.42 18.24
CA LYS A 995 24.56 -10.38 17.13
C LYS A 995 24.96 -11.80 16.75
N VAL A 996 24.61 -12.21 15.54
CA VAL A 996 24.90 -13.53 14.99
C VAL A 996 26.04 -13.41 13.98
N SER A 997 27.06 -14.24 14.12
CA SER A 997 28.17 -14.38 13.14
C SER A 997 28.04 -15.62 12.25
N GLY A 998 27.31 -16.66 12.69
CA GLY A 998 27.15 -17.90 11.93
C GLY A 998 26.36 -19.00 12.65
N ALA A 999 26.18 -18.91 13.97
CA ALA A 999 25.28 -19.77 14.72
C ALA A 999 24.53 -18.96 15.79
N LEU A 1000 23.32 -19.41 16.14
CA LEU A 1000 22.52 -18.88 17.24
C LEU A 1000 22.20 -20.03 18.19
N LYS A 1001 22.46 -19.77 19.47
CA LYS A 1001 22.12 -20.66 20.58
C LYS A 1001 21.09 -19.96 21.45
N ALA A 1002 19.93 -20.58 21.62
CA ALA A 1002 18.85 -20.03 22.44
C ALA A 1002 18.20 -21.14 23.27
N GLU A 1003 17.91 -20.83 24.53
CA GLU A 1003 17.08 -21.69 25.37
C GLU A 1003 15.61 -21.33 25.14
N VAL A 1004 14.79 -22.33 24.86
CA VAL A 1004 13.34 -22.21 24.70
C VAL A 1004 12.69 -22.95 25.88
N PRO A 1005 11.83 -22.29 26.68
CA PRO A 1005 11.13 -22.92 27.80
C PRO A 1005 10.29 -24.14 27.37
N ALA A 1006 9.85 -24.94 28.36
CA ALA A 1006 8.85 -25.97 28.13
C ALA A 1006 7.56 -25.36 27.57
N HIS A 1007 6.96 -26.00 26.57
CA HIS A 1007 5.79 -25.49 25.81
C HIS A 1007 5.98 -24.05 25.29
N GLY A 1008 7.24 -23.71 24.99
CA GLY A 1008 7.69 -22.36 24.68
C GLY A 1008 7.95 -22.14 23.19
N VAL A 1009 8.01 -20.85 22.84
CA VAL A 1009 8.36 -20.37 21.51
C VAL A 1009 9.38 -19.25 21.63
N LYS A 1010 10.35 -19.20 20.71
CA LYS A 1010 11.18 -18.02 20.45
C LYS A 1010 11.15 -17.68 18.98
N VAL A 1011 11.03 -16.39 18.67
CA VAL A 1011 11.06 -15.89 17.29
C VAL A 1011 12.09 -14.78 17.17
N PHE A 1012 13.10 -15.03 16.35
CA PHE A 1012 14.14 -14.03 16.04
C PHE A 1012 13.88 -13.44 14.67
N VAL A 1013 13.89 -12.11 14.56
CA VAL A 1013 13.61 -11.39 13.31
C VAL A 1013 14.86 -10.65 12.83
N LEU A 1014 15.16 -10.77 11.55
CA LEU A 1014 16.19 -10.01 10.84
C LEU A 1014 15.55 -9.19 9.73
N ASP A 1015 15.61 -7.86 9.87
CA ASP A 1015 15.12 -6.91 8.87
C ASP A 1015 16.23 -6.59 7.85
N ALA A 1016 16.56 -7.56 7.00
CA ALA A 1016 17.58 -7.42 5.96
C ALA A 1016 17.30 -8.33 4.76
N ASP A 1017 17.94 -8.01 3.63
CA ASP A 1017 17.92 -8.88 2.45
C ASP A 1017 18.57 -10.24 2.76
N VAL A 1018 17.99 -11.29 2.18
CA VAL A 1018 18.54 -12.64 2.28
C VAL A 1018 19.82 -12.73 1.44
N LYS A 1019 20.90 -13.11 2.09
CA LYS A 1019 22.28 -13.25 1.57
C LYS A 1019 22.91 -14.59 1.89
N GLN A 1020 22.31 -15.41 2.76
CA GLN A 1020 22.81 -16.74 3.07
C GLN A 1020 22.55 -17.68 1.87
N PRO A 1021 23.59 -18.17 1.15
CA PRO A 1021 23.42 -19.04 -0.01
C PRO A 1021 22.56 -20.30 0.20
N ALA A 1022 22.68 -20.98 1.34
CA ALA A 1022 21.92 -22.19 1.63
C ALA A 1022 20.42 -21.91 1.82
N LEU A 1023 20.07 -20.78 2.46
CA LEU A 1023 18.69 -20.34 2.59
C LEU A 1023 18.14 -19.87 1.23
N GLN A 1024 18.92 -19.10 0.47
CA GLN A 1024 18.54 -18.68 -0.88
C GLN A 1024 18.25 -19.88 -1.78
N ALA A 1025 19.06 -20.94 -1.73
CA ALA A 1025 18.84 -22.14 -2.54
C ALA A 1025 17.48 -22.82 -2.23
N GLU A 1026 17.06 -22.88 -0.97
CA GLU A 1026 15.74 -23.42 -0.61
C GLU A 1026 14.59 -22.48 -1.00
N LEU A 1027 14.79 -21.17 -0.87
CA LEU A 1027 13.79 -20.18 -1.29
C LEU A 1027 13.61 -20.17 -2.81
N ASP A 1028 14.71 -20.23 -3.58
CA ASP A 1028 14.69 -20.30 -5.03
C ASP A 1028 13.97 -21.57 -5.51
N LYS A 1029 14.17 -22.71 -4.83
CA LYS A 1029 13.41 -23.95 -5.08
C LYS A 1029 11.92 -23.75 -4.81
N ALA A 1030 11.56 -23.13 -3.68
CA ALA A 1030 10.16 -22.89 -3.34
C ALA A 1030 9.47 -21.97 -4.36
N VAL A 1031 10.16 -20.90 -4.80
CA VAL A 1031 9.67 -19.99 -5.84
C VAL A 1031 9.52 -20.72 -7.19
N ALA A 1032 10.52 -21.51 -7.59
CA ALA A 1032 10.45 -22.27 -8.83
C ALA A 1032 9.32 -23.32 -8.81
N ASP A 1033 9.09 -23.97 -7.67
CA ASP A 1033 7.99 -24.91 -7.48
C ASP A 1033 6.63 -24.22 -7.56
N GLN A 1034 6.46 -23.05 -6.93
CA GLN A 1034 5.22 -22.25 -7.04
C GLN A 1034 4.97 -21.82 -8.50
N GLN A 1035 6.00 -21.33 -9.20
CA GLN A 1035 5.87 -20.97 -10.62
C GLN A 1035 5.49 -22.17 -11.51
N SER A 1036 6.06 -23.35 -11.23
CA SER A 1036 5.72 -24.60 -11.90
C SER A 1036 4.27 -25.00 -11.62
N ARG A 1037 3.81 -24.86 -10.37
CA ARG A 1037 2.40 -25.08 -9.97
C ARG A 1037 1.46 -24.14 -10.71
N ASP A 1038 1.74 -22.83 -10.72
CA ASP A 1038 0.92 -21.83 -11.41
C ASP A 1038 0.80 -22.15 -12.91
N GLN A 1039 1.90 -22.52 -13.56
CA GLN A 1039 1.90 -22.91 -14.98
C GLN A 1039 1.12 -24.20 -15.22
N ARG A 1040 1.24 -25.20 -14.34
CA ARG A 1040 0.50 -26.47 -14.43
C ARG A 1040 -1.00 -26.24 -14.28
N LEU A 1041 -1.41 -25.42 -13.31
CA LEU A 1041 -2.81 -25.17 -13.01
C LEU A 1041 -3.48 -24.23 -14.01
N ARG A 1042 -2.74 -23.33 -14.67
CA ARG A 1042 -3.27 -22.50 -15.79
C ARG A 1042 -3.56 -23.30 -17.07
N LYS A 1043 -2.97 -24.48 -17.23
CA LYS A 1043 -3.19 -25.36 -18.40
C LYS A 1043 -4.36 -26.34 -18.23
N ARG A 1044 -4.83 -26.51 -17.00
CA ARG A 1044 -6.06 -27.22 -16.68
C ARG A 1044 -7.21 -26.25 -16.85
#